data_AF-A0A2V3ZXF5-F1
#
_entry.id   AF-A0A2V3ZXF5-F1
#
_cell.length_a   1.000
_cell.length_b   1.000
_cell.length_c   1.000
_cell.angle_alpha   90.00
_cell.angle_beta   90.00
_cell.angle_gamma   90.00
#
_symmetry.space_group_name_H-M   'P 1'
#
loop_
_entity.id
_entity.type
_entity.pdbx_description
1 polymer ?
#
loop_
_entity_poly.entity_id
_entity_poly.type
_entity_poly.pdbx_seq_one_letter_code
_entity_poly.pdbx_strand_id
1 'polypeptide(L)'
;MNFLVLNKKGTSRSSLWTLALCLLLLIPIQLIGQNRPSWVSSRPINTMYYTGIGYAEKSQEDYMKIAKRKALSDLVSEIEVKVASNSLLNTLEDNGQVSTSFKEDIKVEAQRTIEDYQLVETWENDTEYWVYYQLNKYDYKEKERLRIERIQQKAHDNLQKAKRHKISGNISGAIFNYVEGLKLIQNDLNKNLAYQVNGETIYLGNELYQGLLGAFEDVELSAIPNSVKAQNFQAVKEPISLIAKQGAYSIANLPLKSEFTSGSGELNANLITNEHGSAKLQILNVTSKQSRQMVRIKPDMEKLCAANDKVVRNLIRTIKSIPEAQVTINLEAQTLKAFLRQGQYGNSALIKSVKRILSNNYFNFVPNEASADVIVDLSEEFRKGGTVPGEMYNMKEYFTSVSLQIVKRNTQETVFQYSVNDQRSLAPESTSESTARMSASRNVLKKMQRKLIQELKKLQMTIDHSAAAPSVQPRVQTERVQQSNTTQTHELLVPSGLLAYYTFDDGTGKNSMGLSNYNALVQGDHAPMVINSTLSGAGKSAQFNGDSYLAIPQHPIENWSAYTISAWVKTSSGGAILGRKAAGCTILGTTLQNQLFYQKRYSDGGYLTFDFDANRLLLDNQWHMITLTVEVLEYESRSKLFVDGQMVLVENTKMRGDIKSGEGGFIGYDPGAKRYFTGEIDNLRIYNRQLRENEIRQLYFKHQ
;
A
#
# COMPACT_ATOMS: atom_id res chain seq x y z
N MET A 1 -22.47 -37.35 -55.92
CA MET A 1 -22.87 -38.56 -55.18
C MET A 1 -24.34 -38.39 -54.84
N ASN A 2 -25.17 -39.34 -55.29
CA ASN A 2 -26.64 -39.32 -55.27
C ASN A 2 -27.24 -39.14 -53.87
N PHE A 3 -28.54 -38.79 -53.86
CA PHE A 3 -29.64 -39.24 -52.99
C PHE A 3 -30.46 -38.05 -52.46
N LEU A 4 -31.78 -38.06 -52.40
CA LEU A 4 -32.84 -38.74 -53.17
C LEU A 4 -34.11 -37.95 -52.83
N VAL A 5 -34.93 -37.71 -53.83
CA VAL A 5 -36.25 -37.06 -53.70
C VAL A 5 -37.20 -37.99 -52.94
N LEU A 6 -37.88 -37.50 -51.91
CA LEU A 6 -39.13 -38.09 -51.46
C LEU A 6 -40.15 -37.02 -51.05
N ASN A 7 -41.28 -37.15 -51.72
CA ASN A 7 -42.46 -36.30 -51.77
C ASN A 7 -43.50 -36.83 -50.78
N LYS A 8 -44.18 -35.97 -50.01
CA LYS A 8 -45.56 -36.26 -49.56
C LYS A 8 -46.33 -35.00 -49.16
N LYS A 9 -47.56 -34.97 -49.68
CA LYS A 9 -48.58 -33.91 -49.69
C LYS A 9 -49.16 -33.59 -48.31
N GLY A 10 -49.55 -32.32 -48.12
CA GLY A 10 -50.48 -31.87 -47.08
C GLY A 10 -50.90 -30.41 -47.29
N THR A 11 -52.12 -30.20 -47.78
CA THR A 11 -52.90 -28.96 -48.00
C THR A 11 -52.83 -27.96 -46.83
N SER A 12 -52.82 -26.62 -46.98
CA SER A 12 -53.94 -25.75 -47.43
C SER A 12 -53.52 -24.25 -47.42
N ARG A 13 -53.92 -23.47 -48.46
CA ARG A 13 -54.19 -21.98 -48.53
C ARG A 13 -53.08 -21.02 -48.02
N SER A 14 -52.65 -19.92 -48.67
CA SER A 14 -53.26 -18.99 -49.63
C SER A 14 -52.24 -17.96 -50.17
N SER A 15 -52.49 -17.47 -51.39
CA SER A 15 -52.22 -16.12 -51.94
C SER A 15 -50.77 -15.59 -52.16
N LEU A 16 -50.36 -15.65 -53.43
CA LEU A 16 -49.98 -14.51 -54.30
C LEU A 16 -49.04 -13.44 -53.74
N TRP A 17 -47.72 -13.63 -53.80
CA TRP A 17 -46.74 -12.54 -53.91
C TRP A 17 -45.49 -13.03 -54.64
N THR A 18 -45.35 -12.75 -55.94
CA THR A 18 -44.08 -12.73 -56.69
C THR A 18 -44.36 -12.30 -58.12
N LEU A 19 -44.21 -11.01 -58.42
CA LEU A 19 -43.76 -10.45 -59.72
C LEU A 19 -44.00 -8.94 -59.73
N ALA A 20 -43.06 -8.21 -59.11
CA ALA A 20 -42.82 -6.79 -59.40
C ALA A 20 -41.37 -6.46 -59.04
N LEU A 21 -40.45 -7.19 -59.66
CA LEU A 21 -39.04 -6.81 -59.75
C LEU A 21 -38.88 -6.03 -61.06
N CYS A 22 -38.36 -4.80 -60.95
CA CYS A 22 -37.81 -3.98 -62.03
C CYS A 22 -38.78 -3.41 -63.09
N LEU A 23 -39.48 -2.31 -62.76
CA LEU A 23 -39.48 -1.06 -63.55
C LEU A 23 -40.47 -0.04 -62.94
N LEU A 24 -40.00 0.76 -61.99
CA LEU A 24 -40.48 2.12 -61.77
C LEU A 24 -39.29 2.92 -61.24
N LEU A 25 -38.43 3.26 -62.21
CA LEU A 25 -37.42 4.29 -62.13
C LEU A 25 -38.05 5.64 -61.71
N LEU A 26 -37.27 6.41 -60.96
CA LEU A 26 -37.38 7.86 -60.74
C LEU A 26 -38.53 8.34 -59.84
N ILE A 27 -38.34 8.17 -58.52
CA ILE A 27 -38.71 9.24 -57.59
C ILE A 27 -37.40 9.99 -57.31
N PRO A 28 -37.33 11.32 -57.55
CA PRO A 28 -36.15 12.08 -57.19
C PRO A 28 -35.95 11.92 -55.68
N ILE A 29 -34.72 11.61 -55.27
CA ILE A 29 -34.26 11.90 -53.92
C ILE A 29 -34.39 13.42 -53.82
N GLN A 30 -35.51 13.91 -53.30
CA GLN A 30 -35.54 15.23 -52.74
C GLN A 30 -34.48 15.18 -51.64
N LEU A 31 -33.37 15.90 -51.84
CA LEU A 31 -32.63 16.46 -50.72
C LEU A 31 -33.67 17.18 -49.87
N ILE A 32 -34.18 16.50 -48.85
CA ILE A 32 -34.78 17.19 -47.72
C ILE A 32 -33.57 17.81 -47.04
N GLY A 33 -33.14 18.98 -47.53
CA GLY A 33 -32.44 19.92 -46.67
C GLY A 33 -33.38 20.14 -45.51
N GLN A 34 -33.11 19.50 -44.36
CA GLN A 34 -33.88 19.77 -43.16
C GLN A 34 -33.71 21.25 -42.88
N ASN A 35 -34.77 22.03 -43.15
CA ASN A 35 -34.81 23.45 -42.87
C ASN A 35 -34.29 23.65 -41.45
N ARG A 36 -33.20 24.43 -41.33
CA ARG A 36 -32.50 24.66 -40.06
C ARG A 36 -33.55 25.01 -38.98
N PRO A 37 -33.73 24.17 -37.94
CA PRO A 37 -34.73 24.41 -36.92
C PRO A 37 -34.48 25.75 -36.22
N SER A 38 -35.56 26.41 -35.80
CA SER A 38 -35.47 27.72 -35.14
C SER A 38 -34.58 27.68 -33.89
N TRP A 39 -34.56 26.55 -33.15
CA TRP A 39 -33.74 26.39 -31.95
C TRP A 39 -32.23 26.40 -32.20
N VAL A 40 -31.79 26.12 -33.45
CA VAL A 40 -30.38 26.23 -33.87
C VAL A 40 -29.98 27.70 -34.12
N SER A 41 -30.96 28.59 -34.28
CA SER A 41 -30.76 30.02 -34.55
C SER A 41 -31.09 30.90 -33.34
N SER A 42 -32.03 30.47 -32.49
CA SER A 42 -32.42 31.18 -31.28
C SER A 42 -32.80 30.20 -30.17
N ARG A 43 -32.32 30.45 -28.94
CA ARG A 43 -32.57 29.58 -27.79
C ARG A 43 -34.07 29.52 -27.45
N PRO A 44 -34.69 28.32 -27.34
CA PRO A 44 -36.05 28.19 -26.86
C PRO A 44 -36.20 28.68 -25.41
N ILE A 45 -37.23 29.48 -25.15
CA ILE A 45 -37.60 29.91 -23.79
C ILE A 45 -38.75 29.02 -23.32
N ASN A 46 -38.53 28.25 -22.25
CA ASN A 46 -39.55 27.39 -21.68
C ASN A 46 -39.65 27.57 -20.16
N THR A 47 -40.87 27.80 -19.67
CA THR A 47 -41.16 27.99 -18.23
C THR A 47 -41.10 26.68 -17.45
N MET A 48 -41.36 25.54 -18.09
CA MET A 48 -41.40 24.21 -17.49
C MET A 48 -40.08 23.45 -17.61
N TYR A 49 -39.22 23.78 -18.59
CA TYR A 49 -38.01 23.03 -18.88
C TYR A 49 -36.75 23.91 -18.85
N TYR A 50 -35.66 23.38 -18.30
CA TYR A 50 -34.31 23.81 -18.62
C TYR A 50 -33.95 23.30 -20.01
N THR A 51 -33.20 24.09 -20.77
CA THR A 51 -32.79 23.82 -22.15
C THR A 51 -31.26 23.78 -22.23
N GLY A 52 -30.73 22.75 -22.87
CA GLY A 52 -29.30 22.61 -23.16
C GLY A 52 -29.08 22.34 -24.64
N ILE A 53 -28.31 23.19 -25.30
CA ILE A 53 -27.99 23.08 -26.72
C ILE A 53 -26.48 22.88 -26.87
N GLY A 54 -26.09 21.93 -27.70
CA GLY A 54 -24.68 21.61 -27.92
C GLY A 54 -24.36 21.39 -29.38
N TYR A 55 -23.16 21.83 -29.76
CA TYR A 55 -22.68 21.84 -31.14
C TYR A 55 -21.26 21.26 -31.22
N ALA A 56 -21.01 20.44 -32.25
CA ALA A 56 -19.67 20.04 -32.65
C ALA A 56 -19.53 20.03 -34.17
N GLU A 57 -18.31 20.25 -34.64
CA GLU A 57 -17.98 20.07 -36.05
C GLU A 57 -17.81 18.57 -36.34
N LYS A 58 -18.34 18.09 -37.47
CA LYS A 58 -18.16 16.70 -37.90
C LYS A 58 -16.71 16.34 -38.24
N SER A 59 -15.86 17.34 -38.42
CA SER A 59 -14.41 17.19 -38.55
C SER A 59 -13.75 16.65 -37.27
N GLN A 60 -14.38 16.85 -36.11
CA GLN A 60 -13.85 16.44 -34.82
C GLN A 60 -14.15 14.97 -34.56
N GLU A 61 -13.14 14.22 -34.10
CA GLU A 61 -13.34 12.87 -33.60
C GLU A 61 -14.35 12.90 -32.43
N ASP A 62 -15.24 11.92 -32.36
CA ASP A 62 -16.29 11.84 -31.33
C ASP A 62 -17.23 13.07 -31.29
N TYR A 63 -17.44 13.78 -32.41
CA TYR A 63 -18.27 14.99 -32.49
C TYR A 63 -19.65 14.86 -31.79
N MET A 64 -20.31 13.69 -31.90
CA MET A 64 -21.59 13.44 -31.21
C MET A 64 -21.45 13.51 -29.68
N LYS A 65 -20.36 12.95 -29.12
CA LYS A 65 -20.07 13.01 -27.67
C LYS A 65 -19.70 14.45 -27.26
N ILE A 66 -18.99 15.18 -28.12
CA ILE A 66 -18.63 16.59 -27.88
C ILE A 66 -19.90 17.45 -27.83
N ALA A 67 -20.80 17.31 -28.81
CA ALA A 67 -22.06 18.03 -28.86
C ALA A 67 -22.92 17.72 -27.63
N LYS A 68 -23.06 16.43 -27.25
CA LYS A 68 -23.77 16.04 -26.02
C LYS A 68 -23.16 16.69 -24.78
N ARG A 69 -21.84 16.63 -24.60
CA ARG A 69 -21.15 17.23 -23.45
C ARG A 69 -21.37 18.74 -23.35
N LYS A 70 -21.32 19.45 -24.48
CA LYS A 70 -21.62 20.89 -24.55
C LYS A 70 -23.08 21.18 -24.21
N ALA A 71 -24.02 20.38 -24.69
CA ALA A 71 -25.43 20.54 -24.35
C ALA A 71 -25.71 20.34 -22.86
N LEU A 72 -25.08 19.33 -22.23
CA LEU A 72 -25.18 19.13 -20.78
C LEU A 72 -24.52 20.28 -19.99
N SER A 73 -23.38 20.79 -20.47
CA SER A 73 -22.75 21.97 -19.88
C SER A 73 -23.64 23.21 -19.95
N ASP A 74 -24.30 23.41 -21.08
CA ASP A 74 -25.26 24.49 -21.31
C ASP A 74 -26.51 24.33 -20.43
N LEU A 75 -27.05 23.12 -20.33
CA LEU A 75 -28.17 22.78 -19.44
C LEU A 75 -27.85 23.09 -17.97
N VAL A 76 -26.69 22.64 -17.47
CA VAL A 76 -26.22 22.91 -16.09
C VAL A 76 -26.00 24.40 -15.85
N SER A 77 -25.61 25.16 -16.88
CA SER A 77 -25.44 26.61 -16.74
C SER A 77 -26.78 27.33 -16.52
N GLU A 78 -27.88 26.84 -17.10
CA GLU A 78 -29.24 27.36 -16.86
C GLU A 78 -29.76 27.03 -15.46
N ILE A 79 -29.26 25.96 -14.84
CA ILE A 79 -29.59 25.57 -13.46
C ILE A 79 -28.99 26.55 -12.44
N GLU A 80 -28.12 27.48 -12.88
CA GLU A 80 -27.47 28.55 -12.13
C GLU A 80 -26.88 28.10 -10.78
N VAL A 81 -25.58 27.85 -10.75
CA VAL A 81 -24.83 27.53 -9.52
C VAL A 81 -24.61 28.84 -8.72
N LYS A 82 -25.67 29.40 -8.13
CA LYS A 82 -25.56 30.55 -7.23
C LYS A 82 -24.81 30.16 -5.97
N VAL A 83 -23.93 31.04 -5.51
CA VAL A 83 -23.32 30.96 -4.18
C VAL A 83 -24.24 31.68 -3.19
N ALA A 84 -24.77 30.96 -2.21
CA ALA A 84 -25.58 31.55 -1.17
C ALA A 84 -24.70 32.27 -0.13
N SER A 85 -25.16 33.39 0.43
CA SER A 85 -24.40 34.21 1.39
C SER A 85 -23.97 33.45 2.65
N ASN A 86 -24.78 32.49 3.11
CA ASN A 86 -24.48 31.67 4.30
C ASN A 86 -23.87 30.30 3.94
N SER A 87 -23.44 30.11 2.69
CA SER A 87 -22.78 28.88 2.25
C SER A 87 -21.32 28.83 2.69
N LEU A 88 -20.78 27.62 2.84
CA LEU A 88 -19.36 27.45 3.21
C LEU A 88 -18.44 28.06 2.15
N LEU A 89 -18.80 27.95 0.87
CA LEU A 89 -18.01 28.53 -0.21
C LEU A 89 -17.87 30.05 -0.07
N ASN A 90 -18.92 30.75 0.39
CA ASN A 90 -18.86 32.19 0.66
C ASN A 90 -17.87 32.50 1.80
N THR A 91 -17.90 31.73 2.89
CA THR A 91 -16.93 31.87 4.00
C THR A 91 -15.48 31.61 3.57
N LEU A 92 -15.27 30.80 2.53
CA LEU A 92 -13.94 30.50 1.99
C LEU A 92 -13.45 31.58 1.01
N GLU A 93 -14.34 32.35 0.39
CA GLU A 93 -13.99 33.45 -0.53
C GLU A 93 -13.25 34.59 0.15
N ASP A 94 -13.59 34.88 1.41
CA ASP A 94 -12.89 35.88 2.21
C ASP A 94 -11.40 35.53 2.46
N ASN A 95 -10.97 34.30 2.15
CA ASN A 95 -9.62 33.77 2.41
C ASN A 95 -8.74 33.52 1.16
N GLY A 96 -9.18 33.89 -0.06
CA GLY A 96 -8.39 33.82 -1.31
C GLY A 96 -8.27 32.43 -1.99
N GLN A 97 -7.71 32.42 -3.22
CA GLN A 97 -7.36 31.34 -4.22
C GLN A 97 -8.12 29.99 -4.28
N VAL A 98 -8.63 29.45 -3.17
CA VAL A 98 -9.25 28.12 -3.06
C VAL A 98 -10.68 28.08 -3.60
N SER A 99 -11.44 29.18 -3.50
CA SER A 99 -12.85 29.24 -3.95
C SER A 99 -13.03 28.96 -5.45
N THR A 100 -12.14 29.47 -6.30
CA THR A 100 -12.25 29.28 -7.77
C THR A 100 -12.19 27.80 -8.15
N SER A 101 -11.28 27.02 -7.55
CA SER A 101 -11.20 25.58 -7.81
C SER A 101 -12.46 24.85 -7.36
N PHE A 102 -13.10 25.27 -6.26
CA PHE A 102 -14.32 24.62 -5.78
C PHE A 102 -15.51 24.91 -6.69
N LYS A 103 -15.65 26.13 -7.21
CA LYS A 103 -16.69 26.46 -8.19
C LYS A 103 -16.59 25.60 -9.45
N GLU A 104 -15.36 25.41 -9.95
CA GLU A 104 -15.10 24.55 -11.10
C GLU A 104 -15.42 23.08 -10.80
N ASP A 105 -14.96 22.57 -9.67
CA ASP A 105 -15.20 21.17 -9.27
C ASP A 105 -16.71 20.90 -9.10
N ILE A 106 -17.48 21.82 -8.49
CA ILE A 106 -18.96 21.72 -8.36
C ILE A 106 -19.64 21.71 -9.74
N LYS A 107 -19.20 22.58 -10.66
CA LYS A 107 -19.78 22.65 -12.01
C LYS A 107 -19.53 21.35 -12.80
N VAL A 108 -18.31 20.82 -12.72
CA VAL A 108 -17.95 19.55 -13.38
C VAL A 108 -18.76 18.40 -12.80
N GLU A 109 -18.93 18.34 -11.48
CA GLU A 109 -19.69 17.26 -10.84
C GLU A 109 -21.18 17.35 -11.16
N ALA A 110 -21.76 18.55 -11.20
CA ALA A 110 -23.13 18.76 -11.65
C ALA A 110 -23.34 18.24 -13.09
N GLN A 111 -22.36 18.43 -13.98
CA GLN A 111 -22.43 17.89 -15.36
C GLN A 111 -22.36 16.37 -15.42
N ARG A 112 -21.69 15.72 -14.45
CA ARG A 112 -21.57 14.26 -14.39
C ARG A 112 -22.79 13.58 -13.78
N THR A 113 -23.43 14.26 -12.83
CA THR A 113 -24.51 13.70 -11.99
C THR A 113 -25.90 14.15 -12.41
N ILE A 114 -26.02 15.07 -13.38
CA ILE A 114 -27.30 15.46 -13.94
C ILE A 114 -27.97 14.27 -14.63
N GLU A 115 -29.21 13.99 -14.24
CA GLU A 115 -30.04 12.89 -14.72
C GLU A 115 -31.39 13.42 -15.24
N ASP A 116 -32.24 12.54 -15.77
CA ASP A 116 -33.61 12.84 -16.27
C ASP A 116 -33.73 13.86 -17.40
N TYR A 117 -32.61 14.24 -18.02
CA TYR A 117 -32.62 15.04 -19.23
C TYR A 117 -33.08 14.19 -20.43
N GLN A 118 -33.83 14.82 -21.34
CA GLN A 118 -34.39 14.16 -22.53
C GLN A 118 -33.87 14.83 -23.79
N LEU A 119 -33.45 14.01 -24.76
CA LEU A 119 -33.12 14.50 -26.10
C LEU A 119 -34.42 14.92 -26.79
N VAL A 120 -34.52 16.20 -27.13
CA VAL A 120 -35.68 16.76 -27.84
C VAL A 120 -35.53 16.56 -29.33
N GLU A 121 -34.39 16.99 -29.85
CA GLU A 121 -34.13 17.03 -31.29
C GLU A 121 -32.63 17.01 -31.57
N THR A 122 -32.28 16.50 -32.73
CA THR A 122 -30.93 16.55 -33.30
C THR A 122 -31.02 17.18 -34.68
N TRP A 123 -30.08 18.05 -35.01
CA TRP A 123 -29.98 18.63 -36.35
C TRP A 123 -28.55 18.58 -36.84
N GLU A 124 -28.36 18.32 -38.13
CA GLU A 124 -27.04 18.24 -38.73
C GLU A 124 -27.04 18.72 -40.18
N ASN A 125 -25.88 19.20 -40.62
CA ASN A 125 -25.58 19.48 -42.03
C ASN A 125 -24.24 18.81 -42.40
N ASP A 126 -23.63 19.19 -43.53
CA ASP A 126 -22.37 18.58 -43.99
C ASP A 126 -21.19 18.82 -43.04
N THR A 127 -21.23 19.87 -42.22
CA THR A 127 -20.10 20.31 -41.37
C THR A 127 -20.41 20.26 -39.87
N GLU A 128 -21.67 20.36 -39.48
CA GLU A 128 -22.11 20.59 -38.11
C GLU A 128 -23.05 19.51 -37.60
N TYR A 129 -22.97 19.25 -36.30
CA TYR A 129 -23.89 18.37 -35.57
C TYR A 129 -24.35 19.07 -34.29
N TRP A 130 -25.66 19.20 -34.15
CA TRP A 130 -26.35 19.90 -33.07
C TRP A 130 -27.29 18.97 -32.31
N VAL A 131 -27.36 19.15 -31.00
CA VAL A 131 -28.28 18.41 -30.13
C VAL A 131 -28.99 19.36 -29.18
N TYR A 132 -30.28 19.14 -28.97
CA TYR A 132 -31.12 19.87 -28.03
C TYR A 132 -31.66 18.92 -26.96
N TYR A 133 -31.31 19.18 -25.69
CA TYR A 133 -31.80 18.49 -24.51
C TYR A 133 -32.71 19.39 -23.66
N GLN A 134 -33.67 18.78 -22.97
CA GLN A 134 -34.52 19.45 -22.00
C GLN A 134 -34.63 18.68 -20.68
N LEU A 135 -34.81 19.40 -19.57
CA LEU A 135 -34.98 18.83 -18.23
C LEU A 135 -36.13 19.53 -17.49
N ASN A 136 -37.07 18.78 -16.94
CA ASN A 136 -38.22 19.34 -16.23
C ASN A 136 -37.78 20.09 -14.96
N LYS A 137 -38.19 21.36 -14.84
CA LYS A 137 -37.81 22.26 -13.74
C LYS A 137 -38.40 21.83 -12.39
N TYR A 138 -39.63 21.31 -12.38
CA TYR A 138 -40.32 20.91 -11.16
C TYR A 138 -39.74 19.61 -10.60
N ASP A 139 -39.62 18.58 -11.46
CA ASP A 139 -39.12 17.28 -11.06
C ASP A 139 -37.67 17.36 -10.56
N TYR A 140 -36.83 18.14 -11.25
CA TYR A 140 -35.46 18.40 -10.81
C TYR A 140 -35.42 19.07 -9.44
N LYS A 141 -36.21 20.13 -9.23
CA LYS A 141 -36.22 20.86 -7.95
C LYS A 141 -36.72 19.99 -6.79
N GLU A 142 -37.71 19.14 -7.03
CA GLU A 142 -38.24 18.24 -6.00
C GLU A 142 -37.25 17.13 -5.64
N LYS A 143 -36.62 16.50 -6.64
CA LYS A 143 -35.55 15.52 -6.41
C LYS A 143 -34.37 16.14 -5.65
N GLU A 144 -33.99 17.35 -6.05
CA GLU A 144 -32.90 18.08 -5.42
C GLU A 144 -33.25 18.48 -3.97
N ARG A 145 -34.49 18.92 -3.70
CA ARG A 145 -34.98 19.18 -2.34
C ARG A 145 -34.84 17.94 -1.45
N LEU A 146 -35.36 16.80 -1.91
CA LEU A 146 -35.30 15.54 -1.15
C LEU A 146 -33.86 15.05 -0.95
N ARG A 147 -32.98 15.25 -1.94
CA ARG A 147 -31.55 14.94 -1.82
C ARG A 147 -30.89 15.82 -0.75
N ILE A 148 -31.12 17.13 -0.80
CA ILE A 148 -30.54 18.09 0.14
C ILE A 148 -31.04 17.83 1.56
N GLU A 149 -32.33 17.54 1.77
CA GLU A 149 -32.88 17.18 3.09
C GLU A 149 -32.17 15.96 3.71
N ARG A 150 -31.91 14.91 2.90
CA ARG A 150 -31.15 13.74 3.35
C ARG A 150 -29.70 14.07 3.69
N ILE A 151 -29.05 14.91 2.87
CA ILE A 151 -27.67 15.36 3.11
C ILE A 151 -27.61 16.16 4.41
N GLN A 152 -28.55 17.10 4.62
CA GLN A 152 -28.62 17.91 5.83
C GLN A 152 -28.80 17.04 7.08
N GLN A 153 -29.70 16.06 7.03
CA GLN A 153 -29.92 15.14 8.16
C GLN A 153 -28.64 14.36 8.52
N LYS A 154 -27.96 13.79 7.52
CA LYS A 154 -26.71 13.03 7.73
C LYS A 154 -25.54 13.91 8.17
N ALA A 155 -25.42 15.11 7.61
CA ALA A 155 -24.42 16.09 8.00
C ALA A 155 -24.64 16.56 9.44
N HIS A 156 -25.91 16.76 9.84
CA HIS A 156 -26.26 17.08 11.22
C HIS A 156 -25.92 15.94 12.19
N ASP A 157 -26.22 14.68 11.86
CA ASP A 157 -25.85 13.52 12.69
C ASP A 157 -24.32 13.43 12.90
N ASN A 158 -23.54 13.62 11.83
CA ASN A 158 -22.08 13.70 11.92
C ASN A 158 -21.62 14.86 12.78
N LEU A 159 -22.21 16.06 12.63
CA LEU A 159 -21.90 17.22 13.47
C LEU A 159 -22.15 16.92 14.96
N GLN A 160 -23.26 16.27 15.31
CA GLN A 160 -23.57 15.90 16.69
C GLN A 160 -22.63 14.83 17.25
N LYS A 161 -22.27 13.82 16.44
CA LYS A 161 -21.25 12.83 16.80
C LYS A 161 -19.89 13.50 17.04
N ALA A 162 -19.50 14.44 16.18
CA ALA A 162 -18.25 15.19 16.32
C ALA A 162 -18.22 16.01 17.61
N LYS A 163 -19.29 16.76 17.90
CA LYS A 163 -19.44 17.55 19.14
C LYS A 163 -19.36 16.65 20.39
N ARG A 164 -20.05 15.50 20.40
CA ARG A 164 -19.96 14.52 21.49
C ARG A 164 -18.54 13.98 21.69
N HIS A 165 -17.87 13.63 20.59
CA HIS A 165 -16.50 13.15 20.64
C HIS A 165 -15.54 14.20 21.20
N LYS A 166 -15.68 15.47 20.78
CA LYS A 166 -14.89 16.60 21.31
C LYS A 166 -15.10 16.74 22.83
N ILE A 167 -16.34 16.72 23.31
CA ILE A 167 -16.66 16.80 24.75
C ILE A 167 -16.06 15.63 25.54
N SER A 168 -16.04 14.42 24.95
CA SER A 168 -15.45 13.23 25.58
C SER A 168 -13.92 13.13 25.49
N GLY A 169 -13.23 14.14 24.91
CA GLY A 169 -11.78 14.10 24.70
C GLY A 169 -11.32 13.17 23.57
N ASN A 170 -12.23 12.58 22.80
CA ASN A 170 -11.93 11.76 21.62
C ASN A 170 -11.74 12.64 20.38
N ILE A 171 -10.60 13.34 20.31
CA ILE A 171 -10.28 14.27 19.22
C ILE A 171 -10.26 13.55 17.86
N SER A 172 -9.75 12.32 17.81
CA SER A 172 -9.72 11.52 16.57
C SER A 172 -11.12 11.25 16.02
N GLY A 173 -12.05 10.85 16.90
CA GLY A 173 -13.46 10.65 16.53
C GLY A 173 -14.14 11.95 16.13
N ALA A 174 -13.78 13.08 16.76
CA ALA A 174 -14.32 14.38 16.40
C ALA A 174 -13.90 14.79 14.98
N ILE A 175 -12.60 14.74 14.68
CA ILE A 175 -12.05 15.05 13.35
C ILE A 175 -12.65 14.13 12.29
N PHE A 176 -12.73 12.82 12.56
CA PHE A 176 -13.34 11.86 11.65
C PHE A 176 -14.77 12.27 11.27
N ASN A 177 -15.64 12.56 12.26
CA ASN A 177 -17.03 12.92 11.97
C ASN A 177 -17.16 14.31 11.32
N TYR A 178 -16.30 15.30 11.65
CA TYR A 178 -16.29 16.57 10.91
C TYR A 178 -15.94 16.35 9.43
N VAL A 179 -14.93 15.53 9.17
CA VAL A 179 -14.48 15.20 7.81
C VAL A 179 -15.56 14.43 7.03
N GLU A 180 -16.20 13.44 7.64
CA GLU A 180 -17.31 12.71 7.02
C GLU A 180 -18.51 13.63 6.73
N GLY A 181 -18.83 14.56 7.63
CA GLY A 181 -19.82 15.60 7.38
C GLY A 181 -19.46 16.49 6.19
N LEU A 182 -18.19 16.92 6.08
CA LEU A 182 -17.71 17.74 4.96
C LEU A 182 -17.71 16.97 3.64
N LYS A 183 -17.39 15.67 3.64
CA LYS A 183 -17.47 14.79 2.45
C LYS A 183 -18.90 14.70 1.92
N LEU A 184 -19.90 14.63 2.79
CA LEU A 184 -21.31 14.58 2.38
C LEU A 184 -21.77 15.83 1.63
N ILE A 185 -21.23 17.00 1.99
CA ILE A 185 -21.66 18.30 1.44
C ILE A 185 -20.72 18.86 0.36
N GLN A 186 -19.64 18.15 0.02
CA GLN A 186 -18.55 18.69 -0.82
C GLN A 186 -19.00 19.15 -2.21
N ASN A 187 -20.07 18.57 -2.75
CA ASN A 187 -20.65 18.93 -4.05
C ASN A 187 -21.68 20.06 -3.96
N ASP A 188 -21.99 20.52 -2.75
CA ASP A 188 -23.08 21.43 -2.43
C ASP A 188 -22.58 22.62 -1.58
N LEU A 189 -21.27 22.90 -1.60
CA LEU A 189 -20.63 23.94 -0.78
C LEU A 189 -21.12 25.36 -1.09
N ASN A 190 -21.67 25.58 -2.28
CA ASN A 190 -22.26 26.84 -2.72
C ASN A 190 -23.69 27.04 -2.18
N LYS A 191 -24.35 25.99 -1.68
CA LYS A 191 -25.75 26.03 -1.27
C LYS A 191 -25.90 26.45 0.18
N ASN A 192 -27.09 26.97 0.50
CA ASN A 192 -27.48 27.26 1.87
C ASN A 192 -27.99 25.97 2.55
N LEU A 193 -27.12 25.30 3.30
CA LEU A 193 -27.45 24.07 4.04
C LEU A 193 -27.96 24.38 5.46
N ALA A 194 -29.06 25.15 5.52
CA ALA A 194 -29.72 25.54 6.77
C ALA A 194 -30.45 24.38 7.43
N TYR A 195 -30.31 24.21 8.75
CA TYR A 195 -30.97 23.17 9.53
C TYR A 195 -31.51 23.74 10.84
N GLN A 196 -32.74 23.38 11.21
CA GLN A 196 -33.39 23.86 12.43
C GLN A 196 -33.05 22.95 13.62
N VAL A 197 -32.53 23.53 14.69
CA VAL A 197 -32.20 22.84 15.94
C VAL A 197 -32.73 23.68 17.09
N ASN A 198 -33.69 23.14 17.87
CA ASN A 198 -34.26 23.82 19.05
C ASN A 198 -34.77 25.26 18.77
N GLY A 199 -35.26 25.54 17.55
CA GLY A 199 -35.74 26.86 17.14
C GLY A 199 -34.67 27.79 16.57
N GLU A 200 -33.40 27.37 16.55
CA GLU A 200 -32.29 28.11 15.93
C GLU A 200 -31.91 27.52 14.57
N THR A 201 -31.56 28.40 13.64
CA THR A 201 -31.06 28.00 12.31
C THR A 201 -29.54 27.91 12.34
N ILE A 202 -29.00 26.72 12.10
CA ILE A 202 -27.57 26.50 11.92
C ILE A 202 -27.23 26.23 10.45
N TYR A 203 -26.02 26.60 10.04
CA TYR A 203 -25.53 26.37 8.68
C TYR A 203 -24.50 25.24 8.71
N LEU A 204 -24.92 24.04 8.29
CA LEU A 204 -24.17 22.80 8.54
C LEU A 204 -22.74 22.82 7.99
N GLY A 205 -22.53 23.37 6.80
CA GLY A 205 -21.19 23.46 6.22
C GLY A 205 -20.25 24.34 7.04
N ASN A 206 -20.75 25.47 7.56
CA ASN A 206 -19.96 26.37 8.38
C ASN A 206 -19.66 25.74 9.73
N GLU A 207 -20.66 25.15 10.38
CA GLU A 207 -20.51 24.45 11.67
C GLU A 207 -19.49 23.30 11.61
N LEU A 208 -19.56 22.47 10.56
CA LEU A 208 -18.62 21.36 10.34
C LEU A 208 -17.19 21.87 10.12
N TYR A 209 -17.03 22.91 9.29
CA TYR A 209 -15.73 23.48 8.98
C TYR A 209 -15.10 24.18 10.19
N GLN A 210 -15.87 24.99 10.93
CA GLN A 210 -15.39 25.65 12.15
C GLN A 210 -15.05 24.63 13.24
N GLY A 211 -15.88 23.59 13.40
CA GLY A 211 -15.59 22.50 14.32
C GLY A 211 -14.28 21.76 13.98
N LEU A 212 -13.98 21.58 12.69
CA LEU A 212 -12.72 21.01 12.23
C LEU A 212 -11.53 21.95 12.51
N LEU A 213 -11.65 23.25 12.24
CA LEU A 213 -10.60 24.24 12.52
C LEU A 213 -10.28 24.30 14.02
N GLY A 214 -11.31 24.23 14.87
CA GLY A 214 -11.19 24.19 16.32
C GLY A 214 -11.00 22.79 16.91
N ALA A 215 -10.65 21.77 16.12
CA ALA A 215 -10.53 20.40 16.62
C ALA A 215 -9.38 20.22 17.63
N PHE A 216 -8.32 21.03 17.49
CA PHE A 216 -7.15 21.01 18.37
C PHE A 216 -7.06 22.20 19.32
N GLU A 217 -8.15 22.97 19.45
CA GLU A 217 -8.23 24.05 20.42
C GLU A 217 -7.99 23.51 21.84
N ASP A 218 -7.13 24.19 22.59
CA ASP A 218 -6.68 23.80 23.94
C ASP A 218 -6.01 22.43 24.05
N VAL A 219 -5.57 21.84 22.93
CA VAL A 219 -4.82 20.59 22.93
C VAL A 219 -3.33 20.88 23.12
N GLU A 220 -2.76 20.30 24.17
CA GLU A 220 -1.33 20.34 24.46
C GLU A 220 -0.69 19.00 24.13
N LEU A 221 0.45 19.03 23.44
CA LEU A 221 1.30 17.88 23.18
C LEU A 221 2.70 18.15 23.75
N SER A 222 3.16 17.26 24.63
CA SER A 222 4.47 17.39 25.29
C SER A 222 5.27 16.10 25.18
N ALA A 223 6.59 16.21 25.33
CA ALA A 223 7.53 15.08 25.33
C ALA A 223 8.37 15.11 26.61
N ILE A 224 8.44 13.99 27.32
CA ILE A 224 9.12 13.86 28.61
C ILE A 224 10.02 12.61 28.60
N PRO A 225 11.34 12.76 28.71
CA PRO A 225 12.07 14.02 28.67
C PRO A 225 12.03 14.66 27.27
N ASN A 226 12.11 15.99 27.20
CA ASN A 226 12.20 16.73 25.93
C ASN A 226 13.64 16.84 25.40
N SER A 227 14.62 16.27 26.12
CA SER A 227 16.02 16.25 25.75
C SER A 227 16.67 14.95 26.21
N VAL A 228 17.37 14.27 25.29
CA VAL A 228 18.06 13.01 25.57
C VAL A 228 19.50 13.07 25.09
N LYS A 229 20.35 12.23 25.67
CA LYS A 229 21.69 11.95 25.15
C LYS A 229 21.64 10.71 24.29
N ALA A 230 22.39 10.71 23.19
CA ALA A 230 22.50 9.56 22.29
C ALA A 230 23.94 9.35 21.84
N GLN A 231 24.23 8.12 21.44
CA GLN A 231 25.47 7.74 20.78
C GLN A 231 25.16 7.33 19.33
N ASN A 232 26.13 7.47 18.44
CA ASN A 232 25.95 7.11 17.03
C ASN A 232 25.61 5.63 16.91
N PHE A 233 24.66 5.30 16.04
CA PHE A 233 24.27 3.92 15.74
C PHE A 233 23.64 3.14 16.90
N GLN A 234 23.31 3.83 17.99
CA GLN A 234 22.70 3.21 19.17
C GLN A 234 21.28 3.72 19.42
N ALA A 235 20.45 2.83 19.95
CA ALA A 235 19.16 3.19 20.50
C ALA A 235 19.32 3.97 21.81
N VAL A 236 18.47 4.97 22.03
CA VAL A 236 18.38 5.64 23.33
C VAL A 236 17.65 4.68 24.29
N LYS A 237 18.30 4.28 25.40
CA LYS A 237 17.77 3.21 26.27
C LYS A 237 16.36 3.46 26.77
N GLU A 238 16.08 4.67 27.25
CA GLU A 238 14.78 5.02 27.81
C GLU A 238 13.89 5.68 26.75
N PRO A 239 12.65 5.18 26.55
CA PRO A 239 11.71 5.79 25.64
C PRO A 239 11.24 7.15 26.17
N ILE A 240 10.98 8.07 25.25
CA ILE A 240 10.41 9.38 25.55
C ILE A 240 8.89 9.24 25.63
N SER A 241 8.31 9.67 26.74
CA SER A 241 6.86 9.69 26.92
C SER A 241 6.27 10.92 26.25
N LEU A 242 5.42 10.69 25.26
CA LEU A 242 4.60 11.71 24.61
C LEU A 242 3.27 11.80 25.36
N ILE A 243 2.83 13.00 25.71
CA ILE A 243 1.62 13.23 26.49
C ILE A 243 0.74 14.23 25.75
N ALA A 244 -0.49 13.83 25.43
CA ALA A 244 -1.52 14.64 24.80
C ALA A 244 -2.68 14.89 25.78
N LYS A 245 -2.99 16.16 26.02
CA LYS A 245 -4.06 16.58 26.96
C LYS A 245 -4.88 17.72 26.38
N GLN A 246 -6.12 17.84 26.85
CA GLN A 246 -6.97 19.00 26.63
C GLN A 246 -7.48 19.49 27.99
N GLY A 247 -6.88 20.56 28.51
CA GLY A 247 -7.08 20.97 29.90
C GLY A 247 -6.76 19.83 30.88
N ALA A 248 -7.76 19.40 31.66
CA ALA A 248 -7.62 18.30 32.63
C ALA A 248 -7.76 16.89 32.02
N TYR A 249 -8.22 16.78 30.77
CA TYR A 249 -8.55 15.49 30.15
C TYR A 249 -7.39 14.94 29.34
N SER A 250 -7.24 13.61 29.37
CA SER A 250 -6.26 12.89 28.57
C SER A 250 -6.84 12.54 27.19
N ILE A 251 -6.08 12.72 26.12
CA ILE A 251 -6.57 12.47 24.76
C ILE A 251 -6.13 11.08 24.30
N ALA A 252 -7.06 10.14 24.31
CA ALA A 252 -6.83 8.78 23.86
C ALA A 252 -6.95 8.63 22.34
N ASN A 253 -6.30 7.58 21.79
CA ASN A 253 -6.39 7.18 20.39
C ASN A 253 -6.00 8.29 19.39
N LEU A 254 -5.10 9.20 19.78
CA LEU A 254 -4.56 10.23 18.90
C LEU A 254 -3.34 9.66 18.17
N PRO A 255 -3.42 9.42 16.84
CA PRO A 255 -2.26 9.03 16.07
C PRO A 255 -1.29 10.20 15.95
N LEU A 256 -0.02 9.93 16.21
CA LEU A 256 1.09 10.89 16.14
C LEU A 256 2.09 10.45 15.07
N LYS A 257 2.74 11.45 14.47
CA LYS A 257 3.84 11.29 13.52
C LYS A 257 5.07 12.00 14.09
N SER A 258 6.19 11.29 14.09
CA SER A 258 7.50 11.83 14.48
C SER A 258 8.42 11.91 13.26
N GLU A 259 9.21 12.98 13.17
CA GLU A 259 10.17 13.18 12.10
C GLU A 259 11.38 13.98 12.59
N PHE A 260 12.57 13.68 12.07
CA PHE A 260 13.74 14.52 12.29
C PHE A 260 13.56 15.83 11.49
N THR A 261 13.56 16.97 12.18
CA THR A 261 13.61 18.31 11.56
C THR A 261 15.05 18.79 11.39
N SER A 262 15.95 18.29 12.22
CA SER A 262 17.39 18.42 12.08
C SER A 262 18.02 17.11 12.55
N GLY A 263 19.04 16.64 11.85
CA GLY A 263 19.62 15.33 12.10
C GLY A 263 19.05 14.23 11.21
N SER A 264 19.37 13.00 11.57
CA SER A 264 18.86 11.81 10.89
C SER A 264 19.06 10.60 11.79
N GLY A 265 18.16 9.64 11.68
CA GLY A 265 18.19 8.41 12.44
C GLY A 265 16.92 7.62 12.19
N GLU A 266 16.65 6.69 13.09
CA GLU A 266 15.48 5.82 13.05
C GLU A 266 14.65 6.00 14.32
N LEU A 267 13.34 6.16 14.14
CA LEU A 267 12.35 6.29 15.20
C LEU A 267 11.35 5.15 15.07
N ASN A 268 10.76 4.71 16.17
CA ASN A 268 9.66 3.76 16.09
C ASN A 268 8.45 4.36 15.35
N ALA A 269 7.76 3.51 14.59
CA ALA A 269 6.52 3.87 13.91
C ALA A 269 5.31 3.67 14.82
N ASN A 270 4.13 4.08 14.33
CA ASN A 270 2.81 3.81 14.94
C ASN A 270 2.63 4.35 16.36
N LEU A 271 2.99 5.62 16.55
CA LEU A 271 2.68 6.34 17.77
C LEU A 271 1.17 6.62 17.82
N ILE A 272 0.47 6.03 18.79
CA ILE A 272 -0.94 6.28 19.08
C ILE A 272 -1.05 6.43 20.60
N THR A 273 -1.74 7.47 21.07
CA THR A 273 -1.94 7.65 22.51
C THR A 273 -2.88 6.60 23.08
N ASN A 274 -2.57 6.08 24.25
CA ASN A 274 -3.43 5.17 25.01
C ASN A 274 -4.53 5.91 25.77
N GLU A 275 -5.31 5.19 26.58
CA GLU A 275 -6.40 5.74 27.41
C GLU A 275 -5.96 6.86 28.38
N HIS A 276 -4.67 6.89 28.74
CA HIS A 276 -4.07 7.94 29.57
C HIS A 276 -3.46 9.09 28.76
N GLY A 277 -3.74 9.18 27.46
CA GLY A 277 -3.21 10.21 26.58
C GLY A 277 -1.71 10.12 26.34
N SER A 278 -1.11 8.95 26.57
CA SER A 278 0.33 8.75 26.48
C SER A 278 0.74 7.83 25.33
N ALA A 279 1.85 8.15 24.67
CA ALA A 279 2.50 7.30 23.66
C ALA A 279 4.02 7.26 23.92
N LYS A 280 4.72 6.21 23.44
CA LYS A 280 6.16 6.06 23.66
C LYS A 280 6.93 6.25 22.36
N LEU A 281 7.74 7.31 22.29
CA LEU A 281 8.71 7.54 21.23
C LEU A 281 10.03 6.85 21.59
N GLN A 282 10.46 5.95 20.73
CA GLN A 282 11.75 5.26 20.83
C GLN A 282 12.66 5.77 19.72
N ILE A 283 13.83 6.29 20.10
CA ILE A 283 14.92 6.55 19.16
C ILE A 283 15.69 5.25 19.02
N LEU A 284 15.55 4.61 17.86
CA LEU A 284 16.15 3.32 17.55
C LEU A 284 17.59 3.49 17.07
N ASN A 285 17.87 4.61 16.40
CA ASN A 285 19.18 4.89 15.85
C ASN A 285 19.37 6.39 15.65
N VAL A 286 20.61 6.87 15.78
CA VAL A 286 21.04 8.21 15.38
C VAL A 286 22.21 8.10 14.42
N THR A 287 22.04 8.67 13.22
CA THR A 287 23.00 8.57 12.11
C THR A 287 23.58 9.90 11.67
N SER A 288 23.08 11.05 12.12
CA SER A 288 23.64 12.38 11.78
C SER A 288 24.74 12.83 12.74
N LYS A 289 25.82 13.42 12.18
CA LYS A 289 27.03 13.83 12.93
C LYS A 289 26.79 15.09 13.76
N GLN A 290 25.61 15.68 13.61
CA GLN A 290 25.24 16.89 14.29
C GLN A 290 25.18 16.63 15.79
N SER A 291 25.95 17.44 16.53
CA SER A 291 26.01 17.41 17.99
C SER A 291 24.64 17.63 18.64
N ARG A 292 23.77 18.41 17.97
CA ARG A 292 22.40 18.66 18.39
C ARG A 292 21.45 18.40 17.23
N GLN A 293 20.45 17.55 17.48
CA GLN A 293 19.43 17.13 16.52
C GLN A 293 18.05 17.37 17.13
N MET A 294 17.03 17.42 16.26
CA MET A 294 15.67 17.73 16.66
C MET A 294 14.70 16.78 16.01
N VAL A 295 13.85 16.17 16.83
CA VAL A 295 12.70 15.38 16.39
C VAL A 295 11.45 16.19 16.71
N ARG A 296 10.62 16.43 15.69
CA ARG A 296 9.28 17.00 15.84
C ARG A 296 8.26 15.88 15.93
N ILE A 297 7.28 16.04 16.79
CA ILE A 297 6.13 15.15 16.95
C ILE A 297 4.87 15.99 16.80
N LYS A 298 3.92 15.53 15.99
CA LYS A 298 2.63 16.19 15.75
C LYS A 298 1.53 15.15 15.48
N PRO A 299 0.24 15.48 15.60
CA PRO A 299 -0.86 14.66 15.10
C PRO A 299 -0.66 14.21 13.65
N ASP A 300 -0.93 12.93 13.38
CA ASP A 300 -0.84 12.35 12.05
C ASP A 300 -2.12 12.66 11.25
N MET A 301 -2.12 13.82 10.60
CA MET A 301 -3.28 14.31 9.84
C MET A 301 -3.68 13.39 8.67
N GLU A 302 -2.73 12.62 8.12
CA GLU A 302 -3.06 11.65 7.06
C GLU A 302 -3.94 10.53 7.61
N LYS A 303 -3.61 10.01 8.81
CA LYS A 303 -4.42 9.00 9.51
C LYS A 303 -5.73 9.56 10.07
N LEU A 304 -5.71 10.78 10.60
CA LEU A 304 -6.88 11.40 11.21
C LEU A 304 -7.99 11.72 10.21
N CYS A 305 -7.59 12.20 9.02
CA CYS A 305 -8.57 12.70 8.06
C CYS A 305 -8.90 11.69 6.97
N ALA A 306 -8.00 10.75 6.62
CA ALA A 306 -8.23 9.69 5.62
C ALA A 306 -9.12 10.12 4.43
N ALA A 307 -8.83 11.31 3.86
CA ALA A 307 -9.65 11.92 2.82
C ALA A 307 -8.93 11.78 1.48
N ASN A 308 -9.50 10.99 0.58
CA ASN A 308 -9.03 10.90 -0.81
C ASN A 308 -9.58 12.06 -1.65
N ASP A 309 -10.68 12.67 -1.23
CA ASP A 309 -11.33 13.78 -1.91
C ASP A 309 -10.45 15.03 -1.94
N LYS A 310 -10.29 15.60 -3.14
CA LYS A 310 -9.48 16.81 -3.37
C LYS A 310 -10.02 18.00 -2.57
N VAL A 311 -11.35 18.17 -2.53
CA VAL A 311 -12.02 19.28 -1.86
C VAL A 311 -11.74 19.26 -0.36
N VAL A 312 -12.02 18.13 0.27
CA VAL A 312 -11.84 17.96 1.71
C VAL A 312 -10.37 18.07 2.12
N ARG A 313 -9.44 17.54 1.31
CA ARG A 313 -7.98 17.74 1.55
C ARG A 313 -7.58 19.21 1.53
N ASN A 314 -8.17 20.01 0.64
CA ASN A 314 -7.89 21.44 0.61
C ASN A 314 -8.45 22.15 1.86
N LEU A 315 -9.61 21.74 2.37
CA LEU A 315 -10.14 22.25 3.64
C LEU A 315 -9.27 21.84 4.85
N ILE A 316 -8.78 20.61 4.90
CA ILE A 316 -7.90 20.16 6.00
C ILE A 316 -6.58 20.95 6.04
N ARG A 317 -6.06 21.36 4.88
CA ARG A 317 -4.83 22.16 4.78
C ARG A 317 -4.94 23.56 5.39
N THR A 318 -6.15 24.06 5.64
CA THR A 318 -6.34 25.38 6.26
C THR A 318 -6.22 25.34 7.78
N ILE A 319 -6.16 24.16 8.40
CA ILE A 319 -5.92 23.99 9.84
C ILE A 319 -4.48 24.45 10.16
N LYS A 320 -4.34 25.61 10.82
CA LYS A 320 -3.04 26.20 11.16
C LYS A 320 -2.51 25.78 12.53
N SER A 321 -3.40 25.60 13.50
CA SER A 321 -3.05 25.41 14.92
C SER A 321 -2.99 23.92 15.29
N ILE A 322 -2.03 23.19 14.71
CA ILE A 322 -1.78 21.79 15.05
C ILE A 322 -0.75 21.73 16.19
N PRO A 323 -1.03 21.05 17.32
CA PRO A 323 -0.12 20.98 18.45
C PRO A 323 1.14 20.19 18.07
N GLU A 324 2.30 20.66 18.53
CA GLU A 324 3.58 19.99 18.31
C GLU A 324 4.39 19.86 19.59
N ALA A 325 5.10 18.74 19.71
CA ALA A 325 6.16 18.54 20.69
C ALA A 325 7.50 18.41 19.97
N GLN A 326 8.57 18.73 20.68
CA GLN A 326 9.93 18.62 20.17
C GLN A 326 10.81 17.88 21.17
N VAL A 327 11.69 17.04 20.65
CA VAL A 327 12.74 16.35 21.41
C VAL A 327 14.09 16.78 20.86
N THR A 328 14.95 17.29 21.73
CA THR A 328 16.36 17.54 21.42
C THR A 328 17.17 16.28 21.67
N ILE A 329 17.99 15.89 20.70
CA ILE A 329 18.96 14.79 20.87
C ILE A 329 20.35 15.41 20.89
N ASN A 330 21.06 15.23 22.00
CA ASN A 330 22.45 15.65 22.16
C ASN A 330 23.37 14.44 21.92
N LEU A 331 24.16 14.52 20.87
CA LEU A 331 25.04 13.44 20.45
C LEU A 331 26.36 13.49 21.23
N GLU A 332 26.70 12.40 21.90
CA GLU A 332 28.02 12.21 22.50
C GLU A 332 29.02 11.81 21.40
N ALA A 333 30.01 12.66 21.15
CA ALA A 333 30.97 12.46 20.08
C ALA A 333 31.84 11.22 20.35
N GLN A 334 31.60 10.15 19.61
CA GLN A 334 32.47 8.98 19.52
C GLN A 334 32.70 8.61 18.05
N THR A 335 33.96 8.46 17.67
CA THR A 335 34.37 7.92 16.38
C THR A 335 34.67 6.43 16.55
N LEU A 336 34.14 5.60 15.65
CA LEU A 336 34.37 4.17 15.67
C LEU A 336 35.74 3.85 15.06
N LYS A 337 36.64 3.18 15.78
CA LYS A 337 37.93 2.76 15.21
C LYS A 337 37.70 1.56 14.29
N ALA A 338 38.10 1.69 13.03
CA ALA A 338 37.90 0.66 12.02
C ALA A 338 39.24 0.14 11.50
N PHE A 339 39.40 -1.16 11.36
CA PHE A 339 40.50 -1.74 10.61
C PHE A 339 39.98 -2.26 9.26
N LEU A 340 40.68 -1.95 8.16
CA LEU A 340 40.29 -2.45 6.84
C LEU A 340 41.07 -3.74 6.52
N ARG A 341 40.37 -4.86 6.42
CA ARG A 341 40.91 -6.13 5.92
C ARG A 341 40.62 -6.25 4.42
N GLN A 342 41.65 -6.62 3.65
CA GLN A 342 41.61 -6.66 2.19
C GLN A 342 41.72 -8.09 1.67
N GLY A 343 40.97 -8.42 0.62
CA GLY A 343 41.18 -9.65 -0.16
C GLY A 343 42.48 -9.66 -0.99
N GLN A 344 42.84 -10.81 -1.55
CA GLN A 344 44.12 -11.08 -2.25
C GLN A 344 44.48 -10.15 -3.43
N TYR A 345 43.52 -9.38 -3.97
CA TYR A 345 43.74 -8.46 -5.10
C TYR A 345 43.09 -7.09 -4.83
N GLY A 346 43.75 -6.25 -4.03
CA GLY A 346 43.21 -4.95 -3.62
C GLY A 346 43.28 -3.89 -4.73
N ASN A 347 42.14 -3.52 -5.30
CA ASN A 347 42.04 -2.31 -6.13
C ASN A 347 42.21 -1.05 -5.26
N SER A 348 43.33 -0.35 -5.41
CA SER A 348 43.67 0.83 -4.59
C SER A 348 42.65 1.97 -4.68
N ALA A 349 41.95 2.13 -5.81
CA ALA A 349 40.90 3.12 -5.98
C ALA A 349 39.61 2.75 -5.22
N LEU A 350 39.30 1.44 -5.17
CA LEU A 350 38.18 0.92 -4.40
C LEU A 350 38.42 1.13 -2.90
N ILE A 351 39.58 0.73 -2.42
CA ILE A 351 40.00 0.90 -1.02
C ILE A 351 39.95 2.37 -0.60
N LYS A 352 40.55 3.28 -1.38
CA LYS A 352 40.51 4.72 -1.09
C LYS A 352 39.09 5.26 -1.02
N SER A 353 38.21 4.80 -1.92
CA SER A 353 36.81 5.24 -1.96
C SER A 353 36.03 4.73 -0.75
N VAL A 354 36.18 3.45 -0.39
CA VAL A 354 35.53 2.86 0.79
C VAL A 354 36.00 3.55 2.07
N LYS A 355 37.32 3.71 2.24
CA LYS A 355 37.87 4.44 3.39
C LYS A 355 37.30 5.86 3.49
N ARG A 356 37.26 6.60 2.39
CA ARG A 356 36.69 7.95 2.36
C ARG A 356 35.20 7.96 2.75
N ILE A 357 34.39 7.05 2.20
CA ILE A 357 32.95 6.97 2.52
C ILE A 357 32.76 6.68 4.01
N LEU A 358 33.47 5.68 4.53
CA LEU A 358 33.31 5.26 5.93
C LEU A 358 33.88 6.32 6.90
N SER A 359 34.99 6.98 6.60
CA SER A 359 35.48 8.10 7.42
C SER A 359 34.56 9.31 7.42
N ASN A 360 33.89 9.57 6.30
CA ASN A 360 32.84 10.56 6.24
C ASN A 360 31.59 10.14 7.04
N ASN A 361 31.46 8.87 7.44
CA ASN A 361 30.36 8.29 8.21
C ASN A 361 30.86 7.56 9.49
N TYR A 362 31.63 8.27 10.32
CA TYR A 362 32.05 7.94 11.71
C TYR A 362 33.17 6.91 11.91
N PHE A 363 33.69 6.31 10.85
CA PHE A 363 34.77 5.31 10.98
C PHE A 363 36.15 5.97 10.88
N ASN A 364 36.89 5.97 11.99
CA ASN A 364 38.28 6.36 12.01
C ASN A 364 39.17 5.14 11.73
N PHE A 365 39.84 5.10 10.58
CA PHE A 365 40.66 3.93 10.23
C PHE A 365 41.96 3.88 11.03
N VAL A 366 42.17 2.79 11.75
CA VAL A 366 43.40 2.49 12.50
C VAL A 366 44.28 1.52 11.71
N PRO A 367 45.61 1.60 11.85
CA PRO A 367 46.55 0.75 11.11
C PRO A 367 46.65 -0.68 11.67
N ASN A 368 46.19 -0.91 12.90
CA ASN A 368 46.31 -2.20 13.58
C ASN A 368 44.91 -2.75 13.88
N GLU A 369 44.67 -4.03 13.54
CA GLU A 369 43.43 -4.73 13.83
C GLU A 369 43.13 -4.76 15.34
N ALA A 370 44.15 -4.93 16.20
CA ALA A 370 43.96 -5.04 17.65
C ALA A 370 43.42 -3.76 18.30
N SER A 371 43.61 -2.59 17.68
CA SER A 371 43.13 -1.30 18.20
C SER A 371 41.79 -0.86 17.60
N ALA A 372 41.20 -1.67 16.73
CA ALA A 372 39.92 -1.38 16.11
C ALA A 372 38.73 -1.84 16.97
N ASP A 373 37.63 -1.12 16.89
CA ASP A 373 36.34 -1.55 17.43
C ASP A 373 35.64 -2.48 16.41
N VAL A 374 35.82 -2.20 15.12
CA VAL A 374 35.24 -2.96 14.01
C VAL A 374 36.27 -3.30 12.94
N ILE A 375 36.06 -4.43 12.27
CA ILE A 375 36.78 -4.87 11.09
C ILE A 375 35.89 -4.61 9.87
N VAL A 376 36.46 -3.99 8.86
CA VAL A 376 35.81 -3.74 7.56
C VAL A 376 36.43 -4.72 6.57
N ASP A 377 35.72 -5.78 6.24
CA ASP A 377 36.14 -6.76 5.24
C ASP A 377 35.68 -6.29 3.85
N LEU A 378 36.63 -6.09 2.95
CA LEU A 378 36.38 -5.65 1.58
C LEU A 378 36.96 -6.65 0.57
N SER A 379 36.09 -7.25 -0.23
CA SER A 379 36.47 -8.13 -1.34
C SER A 379 35.99 -7.59 -2.69
N GLU A 380 36.79 -7.85 -3.72
CA GLU A 380 36.47 -7.57 -5.12
C GLU A 380 36.76 -8.83 -5.93
N GLU A 381 35.77 -9.30 -6.67
CA GLU A 381 35.90 -10.36 -7.66
C GLU A 381 35.73 -9.78 -9.06
N PHE A 382 36.62 -10.17 -9.97
CA PHE A 382 36.62 -9.74 -11.35
C PHE A 382 36.71 -10.95 -12.27
N ARG A 383 35.71 -11.17 -13.11
CA ARG A 383 35.66 -12.30 -14.04
C ARG A 383 35.39 -11.86 -15.47
N LYS A 384 36.08 -12.49 -16.41
CA LYS A 384 35.89 -12.31 -17.86
C LYS A 384 34.67 -13.12 -18.32
N GLY A 385 33.85 -12.50 -19.16
CA GLY A 385 32.63 -13.09 -19.72
C GLY A 385 32.77 -13.45 -21.21
N GLY A 386 31.63 -13.41 -21.92
CA GLY A 386 31.56 -13.70 -23.34
C GLY A 386 32.15 -12.60 -24.22
N THR A 387 32.17 -12.85 -25.52
CA THR A 387 32.42 -11.83 -26.55
C THR A 387 31.07 -11.44 -27.15
N VAL A 388 30.78 -10.14 -27.20
CA VAL A 388 29.60 -9.56 -27.83
C VAL A 388 30.03 -8.98 -29.17
N PRO A 389 29.53 -9.50 -30.30
CA PRO A 389 29.88 -8.97 -31.62
C PRO A 389 29.34 -7.54 -31.78
N GLY A 390 30.13 -6.67 -32.38
CA GLY A 390 29.79 -5.26 -32.65
C GLY A 390 30.09 -4.90 -34.10
N GLU A 391 29.46 -3.85 -34.62
CA GLU A 391 29.54 -3.47 -36.05
C GLU A 391 30.94 -3.03 -36.50
N MET A 392 31.74 -2.41 -35.61
CA MET A 392 33.11 -1.99 -35.91
C MET A 392 34.18 -2.90 -35.29
N TYR A 393 33.91 -3.44 -34.10
CA TYR A 393 34.82 -4.34 -33.38
C TYR A 393 34.05 -5.13 -32.32
N ASN A 394 34.59 -6.30 -31.96
CA ASN A 394 34.04 -7.14 -30.89
C ASN A 394 34.27 -6.50 -29.52
N MET A 395 33.28 -6.64 -28.64
CA MET A 395 33.35 -6.24 -27.24
C MET A 395 33.54 -7.48 -26.36
N LYS A 396 34.38 -7.39 -25.34
CA LYS A 396 34.48 -8.40 -24.30
C LYS A 396 33.64 -8.00 -23.08
N GLU A 397 32.90 -8.94 -22.54
CA GLU A 397 32.17 -8.78 -21.29
C GLU A 397 33.07 -9.00 -20.08
N TYR A 398 32.84 -8.21 -19.04
CA TYR A 398 33.45 -8.39 -17.74
C TYR A 398 32.40 -8.19 -16.65
N PHE A 399 32.46 -9.02 -15.61
CA PHE A 399 31.59 -8.95 -14.44
C PHE A 399 32.44 -8.62 -13.22
N THR A 400 31.98 -7.66 -12.43
CA THR A 400 32.66 -7.24 -11.20
C THR A 400 31.70 -7.34 -10.03
N SER A 401 32.11 -8.08 -9.00
CA SER A 401 31.40 -8.19 -7.73
C SER A 401 32.22 -7.54 -6.62
N VAL A 402 31.58 -6.76 -5.75
CA VAL A 402 32.21 -6.16 -4.57
C VAL A 402 31.37 -6.50 -3.36
N SER A 403 32.00 -7.01 -2.31
CA SER A 403 31.38 -7.23 -1.01
C SER A 403 32.10 -6.40 0.05
N LEU A 404 31.31 -5.74 0.89
CA LEU A 404 31.75 -4.96 2.04
C LEU A 404 30.99 -5.48 3.27
N GLN A 405 31.70 -5.99 4.26
CA GLN A 405 31.16 -6.35 5.56
C GLN A 405 31.81 -5.52 6.65
N ILE A 406 31.04 -5.11 7.66
CA ILE A 406 31.57 -4.54 8.89
C ILE A 406 31.21 -5.49 10.01
N VAL A 407 32.23 -5.90 10.76
CA VAL A 407 32.16 -6.93 11.79
C VAL A 407 32.70 -6.36 13.08
N LYS A 408 32.04 -6.59 14.22
CA LYS A 408 32.58 -6.21 15.53
C LYS A 408 33.83 -7.06 15.81
N ARG A 409 34.95 -6.42 16.19
CA ARG A 409 36.21 -7.15 16.43
C ARG A 409 36.08 -8.21 17.53
N ASN A 410 35.41 -7.86 18.63
CA ASN A 410 35.34 -8.72 19.81
C ASN A 410 34.37 -9.90 19.64
N THR A 411 33.19 -9.67 19.05
CA THR A 411 32.14 -10.70 18.96
C THR A 411 32.10 -11.42 17.62
N GLN A 412 32.81 -10.91 16.61
CA GLN A 412 32.72 -11.36 15.21
C GLN A 412 31.30 -11.26 14.62
N GLU A 413 30.43 -10.47 15.26
CA GLU A 413 29.08 -10.19 14.77
C GLU A 413 29.13 -9.25 13.57
N THR A 414 28.52 -9.65 12.45
CA THR A 414 28.37 -8.78 11.28
C THR A 414 27.28 -7.75 11.56
N VAL A 415 27.67 -6.49 11.62
CA VAL A 415 26.80 -5.34 11.89
C VAL A 415 26.39 -4.61 10.61
N PHE A 416 27.07 -4.89 9.51
CA PHE A 416 26.76 -4.31 8.21
C PHE A 416 27.20 -5.24 7.09
N GLN A 417 26.38 -5.34 6.05
CA GLN A 417 26.76 -5.98 4.80
C GLN A 417 26.22 -5.21 3.62
N TYR A 418 27.06 -5.02 2.61
CA TYR A 418 26.69 -4.41 1.35
C TYR A 418 27.42 -5.12 0.22
N SER A 419 26.69 -5.50 -0.83
CA SER A 419 27.29 -6.09 -2.02
C SER A 419 26.73 -5.48 -3.31
N VAL A 420 27.59 -5.49 -4.33
CA VAL A 420 27.21 -5.30 -5.72
C VAL A 420 27.63 -6.58 -6.43
N ASN A 421 26.68 -7.37 -6.91
CA ASN A 421 26.96 -8.65 -7.54
C ASN A 421 26.90 -8.51 -9.06
N ASP A 422 27.86 -9.14 -9.75
CA ASP A 422 27.89 -9.34 -11.20
C ASP A 422 27.57 -8.08 -12.03
N GLN A 423 28.19 -6.96 -11.66
CA GLN A 423 28.03 -5.74 -12.44
C GLN A 423 28.70 -5.92 -13.80
N ARG A 424 27.87 -6.06 -14.84
CA ARG A 424 28.31 -6.19 -16.23
C ARG A 424 28.93 -4.88 -16.74
N SER A 425 30.04 -5.02 -17.46
CA SER A 425 30.71 -3.97 -18.23
C SER A 425 31.22 -4.52 -19.55
N LEU A 426 31.39 -3.64 -20.53
CA LEU A 426 31.90 -3.99 -21.86
C LEU A 426 33.17 -3.18 -22.13
N ALA A 427 34.17 -3.82 -22.73
CA ALA A 427 35.34 -3.14 -23.27
C ALA A 427 35.70 -3.74 -24.63
N PRO A 428 36.29 -2.97 -25.57
CA PRO A 428 36.81 -3.53 -26.82
C PRO A 428 37.67 -4.78 -26.57
N GLU A 429 37.58 -5.80 -27.41
CA GLU A 429 38.36 -7.04 -27.27
C GLU A 429 39.88 -6.80 -27.26
N SER A 430 40.34 -5.72 -27.89
CA SER A 430 41.73 -5.23 -27.87
C SER A 430 42.17 -4.62 -26.53
N THR A 431 41.25 -4.35 -25.60
CA THR A 431 41.55 -3.72 -24.31
C THR A 431 42.23 -4.73 -23.39
N SER A 432 43.36 -4.35 -22.79
CA SER A 432 44.03 -5.18 -21.78
C SER A 432 43.10 -5.46 -20.60
N GLU A 433 43.24 -6.65 -20.00
CA GLU A 433 42.42 -7.05 -18.86
C GLU A 433 42.57 -6.10 -17.66
N SER A 434 43.78 -5.56 -17.46
CA SER A 434 44.04 -4.53 -16.43
C SER A 434 43.25 -3.24 -16.67
N THR A 435 43.16 -2.78 -17.92
CA THR A 435 42.42 -1.57 -18.29
C THR A 435 40.91 -1.79 -18.21
N ALA A 436 40.44 -2.96 -18.67
CA ALA A 436 39.05 -3.36 -18.52
C ALA A 436 38.64 -3.44 -17.05
N ARG A 437 39.47 -4.03 -16.19
CA ARG A 437 39.26 -4.08 -14.74
C ARG A 437 39.16 -2.69 -14.13
N MET A 438 40.08 -1.78 -14.44
CA MET A 438 40.01 -0.40 -13.93
C MET A 438 38.71 0.31 -14.32
N SER A 439 38.23 0.13 -15.57
CA SER A 439 36.98 0.72 -16.05
C SER A 439 35.76 0.11 -15.34
N ALA A 440 35.73 -1.22 -15.22
CA ALA A 440 34.66 -1.94 -14.54
C ALA A 440 34.55 -1.55 -13.05
N SER A 441 35.67 -1.51 -12.34
CA SER A 441 35.70 -1.09 -10.93
C SER A 441 35.26 0.36 -10.74
N ARG A 442 35.55 1.28 -11.68
CA ARG A 442 35.02 2.68 -11.62
C ARG A 442 33.49 2.71 -11.71
N ASN A 443 32.89 1.86 -12.54
CA ASN A 443 31.43 1.79 -12.66
C ASN A 443 30.77 1.23 -11.39
N VAL A 444 31.35 0.16 -10.83
CA VAL A 444 30.92 -0.38 -9.53
C VAL A 444 31.06 0.67 -8.43
N LEU A 445 32.17 1.40 -8.41
CA LEU A 445 32.41 2.49 -7.45
C LEU A 445 31.35 3.59 -7.48
N LYS A 446 30.92 4.03 -8.68
CA LYS A 446 29.85 5.03 -8.81
C LYS A 446 28.53 4.52 -8.23
N LYS A 447 28.19 3.25 -8.48
CA LYS A 447 26.97 2.60 -7.97
C LYS A 447 27.04 2.40 -6.46
N MET A 448 28.20 1.97 -5.96
CA MET A 448 28.50 1.80 -4.54
C MET A 448 28.42 3.12 -3.78
N GLN A 449 29.04 4.20 -4.26
CA GLN A 449 29.02 5.51 -3.57
C GLN A 449 27.60 6.00 -3.27
N ARG A 450 26.67 5.86 -4.22
CA ARG A 450 25.29 6.32 -4.03
C ARG A 450 24.51 5.44 -3.05
N LYS A 451 24.58 4.12 -3.21
CA LYS A 451 23.79 3.17 -2.42
C LYS A 451 24.38 2.89 -1.04
N LEU A 452 25.70 2.77 -0.93
CA LEU A 452 26.38 2.49 0.35
C LEU A 452 26.06 3.56 1.40
N ILE A 453 26.04 4.84 1.03
CA ILE A 453 25.69 5.92 1.97
C ILE A 453 24.25 5.77 2.48
N GLN A 454 23.31 5.32 1.63
CA GLN A 454 21.93 5.09 2.03
C GLN A 454 21.82 3.86 2.95
N GLU A 455 22.53 2.78 2.63
CA GLU A 455 22.53 1.56 3.44
C GLU A 455 23.22 1.78 4.79
N LEU A 456 24.28 2.59 4.87
CA LEU A 456 24.94 2.95 6.13
C LEU A 456 24.02 3.65 7.12
N LYS A 457 22.92 4.29 6.67
CA LYS A 457 21.91 4.86 7.57
C LYS A 457 21.09 3.79 8.31
N LYS A 458 21.16 2.54 7.89
CA LYS A 458 20.48 1.42 8.55
C LYS A 458 21.40 0.70 9.54
N LEU A 459 22.66 1.13 9.65
CA LEU A 459 23.63 0.55 10.56
C LEU A 459 23.17 0.74 12.02
N GLN A 460 23.05 -0.34 12.76
CA GLN A 460 22.81 -0.34 14.20
C GLN A 460 23.95 -1.08 14.89
N MET A 461 24.55 -0.47 15.92
CA MET A 461 25.74 -1.01 16.57
C MET A 461 25.89 -0.54 18.02
N THR A 462 25.97 -1.49 18.94
CA THR A 462 26.40 -1.26 20.33
C THR A 462 27.87 -1.63 20.48
N ILE A 463 28.68 -0.74 21.05
CA ILE A 463 30.09 -0.99 21.35
C ILE A 463 30.31 -0.87 22.85
N ASP A 464 30.53 -2.01 23.50
CA ASP A 464 30.92 -2.05 24.91
C ASP A 464 32.43 -1.89 25.03
N HIS A 465 32.87 -0.73 25.52
CA HIS A 465 34.29 -0.46 25.81
C HIS A 465 34.80 -1.15 27.10
N SER A 466 34.00 -2.00 27.76
CA SER A 466 34.38 -2.65 29.04
C SER A 466 35.11 -3.99 28.91
N ALA A 467 35.21 -4.56 27.69
CA ALA A 467 35.90 -5.84 27.49
C ALA A 467 37.38 -5.64 27.13
N ALA A 468 38.25 -5.60 28.15
CA ALA A 468 39.69 -5.74 27.97
C ALA A 468 40.06 -7.17 27.55
N ALA A 469 41.14 -7.31 26.77
CA ALA A 469 41.58 -8.52 26.08
C ALA A 469 41.77 -9.74 27.01
N PRO A 470 41.51 -10.98 26.53
CA PRO A 470 41.75 -12.18 27.31
C PRO A 470 43.25 -12.49 27.40
N SER A 471 43.75 -12.61 28.64
CA SER A 471 45.05 -13.18 28.97
C SER A 471 45.03 -14.71 28.83
N VAL A 472 46.17 -15.26 28.42
CA VAL A 472 46.40 -16.69 28.15
C VAL A 472 46.73 -17.46 29.44
N GLN A 473 46.29 -18.73 29.47
CA GLN A 473 46.75 -19.92 30.23
C GLN A 473 45.73 -20.49 31.25
N PRO A 474 45.79 -21.80 31.59
CA PRO A 474 45.90 -22.99 30.74
C PRO A 474 44.79 -24.04 31.05
N ARG A 475 44.78 -25.11 30.25
CA ARG A 475 43.79 -26.21 30.21
C ARG A 475 43.80 -27.09 31.49
N VAL A 476 42.68 -27.19 32.21
CA VAL A 476 42.36 -28.35 33.09
C VAL A 476 40.84 -28.65 33.09
N GLN A 477 40.57 -29.91 32.75
CA GLN A 477 39.48 -30.86 33.05
C GLN A 477 38.02 -30.40 33.29
N THR A 478 37.19 -31.01 32.45
CA THR A 478 35.78 -31.38 32.58
C THR A 478 35.26 -31.62 34.00
N GLU A 479 34.22 -30.87 34.37
CA GLU A 479 33.11 -31.36 35.18
C GLU A 479 31.78 -30.97 34.53
N ARG A 480 30.86 -31.94 34.48
CA ARG A 480 29.50 -31.79 33.95
C ARG A 480 28.70 -30.85 34.86
N VAL A 481 28.18 -29.78 34.28
CA VAL A 481 27.00 -29.09 34.82
C VAL A 481 25.97 -28.99 33.70
N GLN A 482 24.75 -29.36 34.06
CA GLN A 482 23.59 -29.58 33.19
C GLN A 482 23.30 -28.39 32.28
N GLN A 483 23.17 -28.65 30.97
CA GLN A 483 22.61 -27.71 30.02
C GLN A 483 21.14 -27.46 30.37
N SER A 484 20.86 -26.28 30.91
CA SER A 484 19.55 -25.66 30.73
C SER A 484 19.50 -25.15 29.29
N ASN A 485 18.61 -25.74 28.48
CA ASN A 485 18.30 -25.30 27.13
C ASN A 485 17.77 -23.86 27.17
N THR A 486 18.61 -22.88 26.87
CA THR A 486 18.17 -21.52 26.51
C THR A 486 17.79 -21.51 25.03
N THR A 487 16.49 -21.56 24.79
CA THR A 487 15.83 -21.33 23.49
C THR A 487 16.39 -20.06 22.84
N GLN A 488 16.95 -20.18 21.64
CA GLN A 488 17.26 -19.03 20.78
C GLN A 488 15.97 -18.27 20.48
N THR A 489 15.79 -17.10 21.07
CA THR A 489 14.67 -16.21 20.73
C THR A 489 14.95 -15.60 19.36
N HIS A 490 14.38 -16.18 18.31
CA HIS A 490 14.34 -15.57 16.98
C HIS A 490 13.65 -14.21 17.07
N GLU A 491 14.37 -13.13 16.74
CA GLU A 491 13.78 -11.79 16.62
C GLU A 491 12.67 -11.78 15.56
N LEU A 492 11.44 -11.54 16.01
CA LEU A 492 10.23 -11.53 15.18
C LEU A 492 10.25 -10.30 14.25
N LEU A 493 10.31 -10.53 12.93
CA LEU A 493 10.19 -9.45 11.95
C LEU A 493 8.73 -9.07 11.71
N VAL A 494 8.53 -7.75 11.55
CA VAL A 494 7.21 -7.16 11.32
C VAL A 494 6.21 -7.67 12.37
N PRO A 495 6.49 -7.59 13.69
CA PRO A 495 5.66 -8.26 14.71
C PRO A 495 4.27 -7.62 14.83
N SER A 496 4.13 -6.36 14.40
CA SER A 496 2.86 -5.63 14.44
C SER A 496 1.78 -6.37 13.65
N GLY A 497 0.72 -6.76 14.36
CA GLY A 497 -0.44 -7.43 13.79
C GLY A 497 -0.25 -8.91 13.47
N LEU A 498 0.88 -9.53 13.83
CA LEU A 498 1.12 -10.96 13.64
C LEU A 498 0.26 -11.78 14.61
N LEU A 499 -0.62 -12.63 14.09
CA LEU A 499 -1.54 -13.48 14.86
C LEU A 499 -1.00 -14.90 15.03
N ALA A 500 -0.46 -15.45 13.96
CA ALA A 500 0.09 -16.80 13.94
C ALA A 500 1.38 -16.85 13.12
N TYR A 501 2.36 -17.60 13.64
CA TYR A 501 3.63 -17.84 12.99
C TYR A 501 4.04 -19.30 13.20
N TYR A 502 4.11 -20.05 12.10
CA TYR A 502 4.51 -21.46 12.10
C TYR A 502 5.89 -21.57 11.45
N THR A 503 6.91 -21.80 12.28
CA THR A 503 8.30 -21.96 11.80
C THR A 503 8.69 -23.40 11.53
N PHE A 504 7.98 -24.36 12.13
CA PHE A 504 8.29 -25.80 12.09
C PHE A 504 9.67 -26.21 12.65
N ASP A 505 10.53 -25.26 13.04
CA ASP A 505 11.87 -25.52 13.59
C ASP A 505 11.86 -26.42 14.83
N ASP A 506 10.83 -26.28 15.67
CA ASP A 506 10.64 -27.10 16.87
C ASP A 506 10.15 -28.53 16.57
N GLY A 507 9.96 -28.87 15.29
CA GLY A 507 9.45 -30.17 14.87
C GLY A 507 7.93 -30.28 14.93
N THR A 508 7.21 -29.20 15.19
CA THR A 508 5.76 -29.23 15.42
C THR A 508 5.02 -28.13 14.64
N GLY A 509 3.69 -28.23 14.61
CA GLY A 509 2.80 -27.17 14.09
C GLY A 509 2.46 -26.07 15.11
N LYS A 510 3.25 -25.90 16.18
CA LYS A 510 2.95 -24.89 17.21
C LYS A 510 3.07 -23.47 16.66
N ASN A 511 2.16 -22.62 17.11
CA ASN A 511 2.21 -21.20 16.85
C ASN A 511 3.25 -20.53 17.76
N SER A 512 4.28 -19.94 17.16
CA SER A 512 5.37 -19.26 17.88
C SER A 512 4.95 -17.94 18.54
N MET A 513 3.72 -17.47 18.33
CA MET A 513 3.18 -16.27 19.00
C MET A 513 2.62 -16.54 20.40
N GLY A 514 2.63 -17.79 20.88
CA GLY A 514 2.19 -18.14 22.24
C GLY A 514 0.66 -18.24 22.43
N LEU A 515 -0.13 -17.95 21.40
CA LEU A 515 -1.59 -18.14 21.40
C LEU A 515 -1.92 -19.59 21.04
N SER A 516 -2.23 -20.40 22.06
CA SER A 516 -2.40 -21.86 21.96
C SER A 516 -3.60 -22.29 21.12
N ASN A 517 -4.62 -21.44 20.99
CA ASN A 517 -5.81 -21.69 20.17
C ASN A 517 -5.52 -21.74 18.66
N TYR A 518 -4.35 -21.25 18.23
CA TYR A 518 -3.88 -21.33 16.84
C TYR A 518 -2.80 -22.38 16.63
N ASN A 519 -2.50 -23.25 17.61
CA ASN A 519 -1.56 -24.34 17.38
C ASN A 519 -2.12 -25.29 16.32
N ALA A 520 -1.36 -25.54 15.26
CA ALA A 520 -1.72 -26.52 14.25
C ALA A 520 -1.43 -27.92 14.82
N LEU A 521 -2.48 -28.73 14.90
CA LEU A 521 -2.47 -30.06 15.46
C LEU A 521 -2.39 -31.10 14.35
N VAL A 522 -1.67 -32.18 14.62
CA VAL A 522 -1.59 -33.35 13.75
C VAL A 522 -2.89 -34.15 13.85
N GLN A 523 -3.44 -34.61 12.73
CA GLN A 523 -4.56 -35.55 12.72
C GLN A 523 -4.15 -36.93 12.17
N GLY A 524 -3.83 -37.85 13.08
CA GLY A 524 -3.61 -39.27 12.76
C GLY A 524 -2.54 -39.48 11.68
N ASP A 525 -2.80 -40.42 10.77
CA ASP A 525 -1.85 -40.87 9.73
C ASP A 525 -1.58 -39.81 8.62
N HIS A 526 -2.26 -38.66 8.65
CA HIS A 526 -2.10 -37.57 7.66
C HIS A 526 -1.08 -36.51 8.10
N ALA A 527 -0.13 -36.88 8.96
CA ALA A 527 0.86 -35.95 9.49
C ALA A 527 1.92 -35.60 8.42
N PRO A 528 2.18 -34.31 8.12
CA PRO A 528 3.33 -33.97 7.31
C PRO A 528 4.62 -34.32 8.04
N MET A 529 5.65 -34.71 7.27
CA MET A 529 6.99 -34.95 7.82
C MET A 529 7.69 -33.62 8.04
N VAL A 530 8.31 -33.43 9.21
CA VAL A 530 9.19 -32.26 9.40
C VAL A 530 10.61 -32.62 8.99
N ILE A 531 11.17 -31.86 8.05
CA ILE A 531 12.48 -32.13 7.44
C ILE A 531 13.42 -30.94 7.57
N ASN A 532 14.73 -31.19 7.58
CA ASN A 532 15.76 -30.14 7.62
C ASN A 532 15.96 -29.53 6.22
N SER A 533 14.98 -28.77 5.75
CA SER A 533 14.99 -28.12 4.43
C SER A 533 14.36 -26.74 4.55
N THR A 534 15.17 -25.69 4.45
CA THR A 534 14.73 -24.28 4.48
C THR A 534 15.56 -23.49 3.47
N LEU A 535 15.11 -22.29 3.08
CA LEU A 535 15.84 -21.44 2.15
C LEU A 535 17.23 -21.04 2.69
N SER A 536 17.34 -20.80 4.00
CA SER A 536 18.59 -20.42 4.67
C SER A 536 19.54 -21.58 4.93
N GLY A 537 19.11 -22.83 4.71
CA GLY A 537 19.86 -24.04 5.06
C GLY A 537 19.96 -24.32 6.57
N ALA A 538 19.33 -23.50 7.41
CA ALA A 538 19.24 -23.67 8.85
C ALA A 538 17.77 -23.58 9.28
N GLY A 539 17.27 -24.62 9.95
CA GLY A 539 15.87 -24.73 10.38
C GLY A 539 15.18 -25.97 9.81
N LYS A 540 13.85 -26.02 9.96
CA LYS A 540 13.02 -27.12 9.43
C LYS A 540 11.80 -26.59 8.68
N SER A 541 11.26 -27.42 7.79
CA SER A 541 9.99 -27.18 7.11
C SER A 541 9.06 -28.38 7.21
N ALA A 542 7.77 -28.16 6.97
CA ALA A 542 6.79 -29.23 6.89
C ALA A 542 6.65 -29.74 5.44
N GLN A 543 6.91 -31.02 5.22
CA GLN A 543 6.78 -31.72 3.96
C GLN A 543 5.43 -32.45 3.89
N PHE A 544 4.65 -32.10 2.88
CA PHE A 544 3.33 -32.65 2.57
C PHE A 544 3.43 -33.55 1.34
N ASN A 545 2.81 -34.72 1.41
CA ASN A 545 2.91 -35.80 0.42
C ASN A 545 1.68 -35.90 -0.51
N GLY A 546 0.73 -34.96 -0.43
CA GLY A 546 -0.53 -35.01 -1.20
C GLY A 546 -1.71 -35.69 -0.50
N ASP A 547 -1.54 -36.19 0.73
CA ASP A 547 -2.62 -36.58 1.66
C ASP A 547 -2.47 -35.94 3.06
N SER A 548 -1.30 -35.38 3.34
CA SER A 548 -0.96 -34.80 4.65
C SER A 548 -1.55 -33.41 4.87
N TYR A 549 -1.84 -33.07 6.13
CA TYR A 549 -2.25 -31.73 6.55
C TYR A 549 -2.04 -31.48 8.05
N LEU A 550 -2.05 -30.22 8.48
CA LEU A 550 -2.17 -29.83 9.89
C LEU A 550 -3.49 -29.10 10.13
N ALA A 551 -4.23 -29.49 11.16
CA ALA A 551 -5.52 -28.87 11.51
C ALA A 551 -5.33 -27.73 12.51
N ILE A 552 -5.83 -26.54 12.17
CA ILE A 552 -5.85 -25.39 13.07
C ILE A 552 -7.22 -25.37 13.77
N PRO A 553 -7.30 -25.51 15.11
CA PRO A 553 -8.59 -25.59 15.82
C PRO A 553 -9.46 -24.35 15.61
N GLN A 554 -8.85 -23.16 15.65
CA GLN A 554 -9.48 -21.87 15.43
C GLN A 554 -8.70 -21.11 14.36
N HIS A 555 -9.37 -20.70 13.28
CA HIS A 555 -8.69 -19.99 12.20
C HIS A 555 -8.28 -18.57 12.67
N PRO A 556 -7.01 -18.13 12.53
CA PRO A 556 -6.56 -16.84 13.07
C PRO A 556 -7.27 -15.61 12.48
N ILE A 557 -7.80 -15.74 11.25
CA ILE A 557 -8.63 -14.71 10.62
C ILE A 557 -10.09 -14.95 10.99
N GLU A 558 -10.58 -14.24 12.00
CA GLU A 558 -11.89 -14.49 12.62
C GLU A 558 -13.01 -13.58 12.12
N ASN A 559 -12.68 -12.44 11.52
CA ASN A 559 -13.63 -11.46 11.03
C ASN A 559 -13.22 -10.93 9.65
N TRP A 560 -14.16 -10.26 8.97
CA TRP A 560 -13.88 -9.57 7.70
C TRP A 560 -13.18 -8.22 7.96
N SER A 561 -11.95 -8.30 8.45
CA SER A 561 -11.04 -7.16 8.61
C SER A 561 -9.84 -7.28 7.66
N ALA A 562 -9.00 -6.24 7.55
CA ALA A 562 -7.80 -6.35 6.73
C ALA A 562 -6.87 -7.45 7.26
N TYR A 563 -6.24 -8.23 6.39
CA TYR A 563 -5.32 -9.30 6.80
C TYR A 563 -4.21 -9.55 5.78
N THR A 564 -3.18 -10.29 6.20
CA THR A 564 -2.11 -10.76 5.33
C THR A 564 -1.78 -12.21 5.63
N ILE A 565 -1.55 -13.02 4.59
CA ILE A 565 -1.03 -14.39 4.69
C ILE A 565 0.27 -14.44 3.91
N SER A 566 1.34 -14.98 4.50
CA SER A 566 2.64 -15.12 3.83
C SER A 566 3.25 -16.48 4.14
N ALA A 567 3.78 -17.18 3.16
CA ALA A 567 4.47 -18.46 3.36
C ALA A 567 5.63 -18.62 2.37
N TRP A 568 6.66 -19.35 2.79
CA TRP A 568 7.62 -19.95 1.87
C TRP A 568 7.10 -21.31 1.45
N VAL A 569 7.17 -21.60 0.15
CA VAL A 569 6.77 -22.90 -0.40
C VAL A 569 7.78 -23.42 -1.40
N LYS A 570 7.89 -24.74 -1.49
CA LYS A 570 8.70 -25.43 -2.50
C LYS A 570 7.91 -26.63 -3.01
N THR A 571 7.57 -26.65 -4.30
CA THR A 571 6.68 -27.66 -4.85
C THR A 571 6.88 -27.84 -6.36
N SER A 572 6.46 -28.99 -6.89
CA SER A 572 6.35 -29.30 -8.32
C SER A 572 4.93 -29.62 -8.76
N SER A 573 3.97 -29.67 -7.84
CA SER A 573 2.57 -30.07 -8.08
C SER A 573 1.54 -29.09 -7.53
N GLY A 574 1.92 -28.30 -6.53
CA GLY A 574 1.06 -27.31 -5.91
C GLY A 574 0.02 -27.87 -4.94
N GLY A 575 -1.05 -27.10 -4.73
CA GLY A 575 -2.16 -27.41 -3.84
C GLY A 575 -2.48 -26.27 -2.86
N ALA A 576 -3.28 -26.56 -1.84
CA ALA A 576 -3.72 -25.55 -0.86
C ALA A 576 -2.68 -25.33 0.24
N ILE A 577 -2.13 -24.12 0.34
CA ILE A 577 -1.14 -23.77 1.37
C ILE A 577 -1.84 -23.53 2.71
N LEU A 578 -2.90 -22.72 2.70
CA LEU A 578 -3.76 -22.46 3.84
C LEU A 578 -5.22 -22.56 3.40
N GLY A 579 -6.01 -23.37 4.10
CA GLY A 579 -7.43 -23.55 3.88
C GLY A 579 -8.24 -23.33 5.14
N ARG A 580 -9.56 -23.24 4.98
CA ARG A 580 -10.52 -23.06 6.06
C ARG A 580 -11.50 -24.23 6.15
N LYS A 581 -11.98 -24.53 7.35
CA LYS A 581 -12.82 -25.71 7.62
C LYS A 581 -14.19 -25.66 6.92
N ALA A 582 -14.84 -24.51 6.83
CA ALA A 582 -15.98 -24.36 5.93
C ALA A 582 -15.51 -23.92 4.55
N ALA A 583 -16.07 -24.55 3.52
CA ALA A 583 -15.77 -24.25 2.12
C ALA A 583 -15.94 -22.75 1.80
N GLY A 584 -15.03 -22.21 0.98
CA GLY A 584 -15.17 -20.91 0.33
C GLY A 584 -14.42 -19.72 0.95
N CYS A 585 -13.92 -19.80 2.18
CA CYS A 585 -13.44 -18.63 2.91
C CYS A 585 -11.91 -18.61 3.08
N THR A 586 -11.22 -17.71 2.37
CA THR A 586 -9.78 -17.40 2.52
C THR A 586 -8.86 -18.60 2.30
N ILE A 587 -8.81 -19.08 1.07
CA ILE A 587 -7.91 -20.18 0.68
C ILE A 587 -6.80 -19.61 -0.20
N LEU A 588 -5.55 -19.89 0.13
CA LEU A 588 -4.38 -19.50 -0.66
C LEU A 588 -3.65 -20.77 -1.11
N GLY A 589 -3.27 -20.84 -2.40
CA GLY A 589 -2.51 -21.98 -2.90
C GLY A 589 -1.99 -21.80 -4.32
N THR A 590 -1.51 -22.89 -4.88
CA THR A 590 -1.07 -23.00 -6.27
C THR A 590 -1.83 -24.09 -7.02
N THR A 591 -2.04 -23.92 -8.31
CA THR A 591 -2.66 -24.92 -9.19
C THR A 591 -1.62 -25.74 -9.93
N LEU A 592 -2.04 -26.88 -10.51
CA LEU A 592 -1.19 -27.72 -11.37
C LEU A 592 -0.76 -26.99 -12.66
N GLN A 593 -1.46 -25.93 -13.04
CA GLN A 593 -1.15 -25.06 -14.19
C GLN A 593 -0.14 -23.97 -13.84
N ASN A 594 0.55 -24.07 -12.70
CA ASN A 594 1.54 -23.09 -12.25
C ASN A 594 0.94 -21.69 -11.98
N GLN A 595 -0.31 -21.65 -11.54
CA GLN A 595 -1.00 -20.42 -11.18
C GLN A 595 -1.08 -20.28 -9.66
N LEU A 596 -1.06 -19.04 -9.17
CA LEU A 596 -1.53 -18.76 -7.82
C LEU A 596 -3.03 -18.68 -7.83
N PHE A 597 -3.67 -19.25 -6.81
CA PHE A 597 -5.08 -19.06 -6.60
C PHE A 597 -5.38 -18.50 -5.22
N TYR A 598 -6.42 -17.68 -5.16
CA TYR A 598 -7.01 -17.23 -3.91
C TYR A 598 -8.54 -17.27 -4.00
N GLN A 599 -9.21 -17.81 -2.97
CA GLN A 599 -10.66 -17.95 -2.94
C GLN A 599 -11.33 -17.06 -1.89
N LYS A 600 -12.41 -16.40 -2.30
CA LYS A 600 -13.31 -15.60 -1.45
C LYS A 600 -14.74 -16.15 -1.47
N ARG A 601 -15.47 -15.95 -0.38
CA ARG A 601 -16.89 -16.29 -0.25
C ARG A 601 -17.78 -15.03 -0.30
N TYR A 602 -18.93 -15.15 -0.95
CA TYR A 602 -20.00 -14.16 -0.94
C TYR A 602 -20.92 -14.33 0.29
N SER A 603 -21.62 -13.26 0.66
CA SER A 603 -22.66 -13.27 1.70
C SER A 603 -23.84 -14.22 1.40
N ASP A 604 -24.09 -14.53 0.13
CA ASP A 604 -25.15 -15.46 -0.32
C ASP A 604 -24.73 -16.95 -0.24
N GLY A 605 -23.47 -17.23 0.10
CA GLY A 605 -22.92 -18.57 0.22
C GLY A 605 -22.12 -19.07 -0.98
N GLY A 606 -22.06 -18.34 -2.10
CA GLY A 606 -21.21 -18.67 -3.25
C GLY A 606 -19.72 -18.39 -3.00
N TYR A 607 -18.83 -18.88 -3.87
CA TYR A 607 -17.40 -18.59 -3.82
C TYR A 607 -16.86 -18.17 -5.20
N LEU A 608 -15.81 -17.36 -5.19
CA LEU A 608 -15.06 -16.97 -6.38
C LEU A 608 -13.58 -17.29 -6.17
N THR A 609 -13.00 -17.96 -7.16
CA THR A 609 -11.57 -18.27 -7.22
C THR A 609 -10.92 -17.31 -8.21
N PHE A 610 -9.86 -16.64 -7.77
CA PHE A 610 -9.01 -15.83 -8.63
C PHE A 610 -7.76 -16.65 -8.94
N ASP A 611 -7.60 -17.07 -10.18
CA ASP A 611 -6.39 -17.72 -10.67
C ASP A 611 -5.52 -16.68 -11.39
N PHE A 612 -4.22 -16.69 -11.11
CA PHE A 612 -3.29 -15.72 -11.67
C PHE A 612 -1.99 -16.38 -12.15
N ASP A 613 -1.63 -16.10 -13.40
CA ASP A 613 -0.34 -16.47 -13.97
C ASP A 613 0.76 -15.59 -13.37
N ALA A 614 1.56 -16.14 -12.46
CA ALA A 614 2.62 -15.38 -11.77
C ALA A 614 3.75 -14.89 -12.70
N ASN A 615 3.69 -15.14 -14.02
CA ASN A 615 4.78 -14.95 -14.99
C ASN A 615 6.12 -15.51 -14.48
N ARG A 616 6.05 -16.52 -13.61
CA ARG A 616 7.15 -17.17 -12.91
C ARG A 616 6.82 -18.63 -12.72
N LEU A 617 7.86 -19.47 -12.71
CA LEU A 617 7.76 -20.89 -12.43
C LEU A 617 7.70 -21.06 -10.90
N LEU A 618 6.52 -21.39 -10.35
CA LEU A 618 6.29 -21.73 -8.94
C LEU A 618 6.40 -23.23 -8.69
N LEU A 619 6.21 -24.04 -9.74
CA LEU A 619 6.29 -25.50 -9.70
C LEU A 619 7.67 -26.03 -10.13
N ASP A 620 8.73 -25.26 -9.89
CA ASP A 620 10.11 -25.60 -10.26
C ASP A 620 10.89 -26.34 -9.16
N ASN A 621 10.19 -26.70 -8.07
CA ASN A 621 10.77 -27.32 -6.88
C ASN A 621 11.87 -26.47 -6.20
N GLN A 622 11.81 -25.14 -6.36
CA GLN A 622 12.60 -24.16 -5.60
C GLN A 622 11.74 -23.42 -4.56
N TRP A 623 12.39 -22.76 -3.61
CA TRP A 623 11.72 -21.96 -2.58
C TRP A 623 11.23 -20.63 -3.15
N HIS A 624 9.91 -20.40 -3.03
CA HIS A 624 9.27 -19.14 -3.38
C HIS A 624 8.48 -18.59 -2.19
N MET A 625 8.50 -17.26 -2.03
CA MET A 625 7.68 -16.59 -1.02
C MET A 625 6.38 -16.10 -1.64
N ILE A 626 5.25 -16.63 -1.17
CA ILE A 626 3.91 -16.21 -1.60
C ILE A 626 3.28 -15.36 -0.50
N THR A 627 2.80 -14.17 -0.86
CA THR A 627 2.11 -13.28 0.08
C THR A 627 0.80 -12.76 -0.51
N LEU A 628 -0.29 -12.91 0.22
CA LEU A 628 -1.58 -12.27 -0.03
C LEU A 628 -1.83 -11.20 1.00
N THR A 629 -2.14 -9.98 0.56
CA THR A 629 -2.70 -8.94 1.43
C THR A 629 -4.13 -8.61 1.02
N VAL A 630 -5.00 -8.39 2.00
CA VAL A 630 -6.40 -8.01 1.79
C VAL A 630 -6.69 -6.76 2.61
N GLU A 631 -7.05 -5.70 1.91
CA GLU A 631 -7.65 -4.49 2.46
C GLU A 631 -9.17 -4.63 2.38
N VAL A 632 -9.88 -4.36 3.46
CA VAL A 632 -11.35 -4.34 3.51
C VAL A 632 -11.80 -2.89 3.54
N LEU A 633 -12.64 -2.51 2.58
CA LEU A 633 -13.33 -1.22 2.46
C LEU A 633 -14.82 -1.43 2.75
N GLU A 634 -15.60 -0.35 2.87
CA GLU A 634 -17.01 -0.40 3.30
C GLU A 634 -17.88 -1.35 2.45
N TYR A 635 -17.65 -1.41 1.13
CA TYR A 635 -18.39 -2.29 0.20
C TYR A 635 -17.48 -3.07 -0.77
N GLU A 636 -16.17 -2.96 -0.60
CA GLU A 636 -15.18 -3.51 -1.52
C GLU A 636 -14.02 -4.13 -0.74
N SER A 637 -13.25 -4.98 -1.39
CA SER A 637 -11.95 -5.40 -0.87
C SER A 637 -10.90 -5.26 -1.95
N ARG A 638 -9.72 -4.82 -1.55
CA ARG A 638 -8.55 -4.77 -2.42
C ARG A 638 -7.58 -5.85 -2.00
N SER A 639 -7.41 -6.84 -2.87
CA SER A 639 -6.45 -7.92 -2.67
C SER A 639 -5.21 -7.67 -3.50
N LYS A 640 -4.03 -7.89 -2.91
CA LYS A 640 -2.74 -7.83 -3.61
C LYS A 640 -1.99 -9.13 -3.37
N LEU A 641 -1.55 -9.77 -4.44
CA LEU A 641 -0.69 -10.95 -4.38
C LEU A 641 0.74 -10.58 -4.74
N PHE A 642 1.68 -11.23 -4.06
CA PHE A 642 3.11 -11.06 -4.25
C PHE A 642 3.79 -12.42 -4.36
N VAL A 643 4.79 -12.50 -5.22
CA VAL A 643 5.72 -13.63 -5.36
C VAL A 643 7.14 -13.10 -5.21
N ASP A 644 7.91 -13.68 -4.31
CA ASP A 644 9.30 -13.32 -3.99
C ASP A 644 9.47 -11.81 -3.72
N GLY A 645 8.54 -11.26 -2.93
CA GLY A 645 8.53 -9.84 -2.54
C GLY A 645 8.15 -8.86 -3.65
N GLN A 646 7.76 -9.32 -4.84
CA GLN A 646 7.26 -8.48 -5.95
C GLN A 646 5.77 -8.67 -6.13
N MET A 647 5.05 -7.56 -6.33
CA MET A 647 3.61 -7.59 -6.57
C MET A 647 3.33 -8.19 -7.95
N VAL A 648 2.40 -9.14 -8.01
CA VAL A 648 1.99 -9.79 -9.25
C VAL A 648 0.54 -9.49 -9.62
N LEU A 649 -0.33 -9.19 -8.65
CA LEU A 649 -1.75 -8.86 -8.89
C LEU A 649 -2.23 -7.73 -7.98
N VAL A 650 -3.11 -6.89 -8.51
CA VAL A 650 -4.04 -6.05 -7.73
C VAL A 650 -5.44 -6.33 -8.20
N GLU A 651 -6.31 -6.75 -7.29
CA GLU A 651 -7.71 -7.05 -7.58
C GLU A 651 -8.61 -6.22 -6.68
N ASN A 652 -9.52 -5.45 -7.28
CA ASN A 652 -10.55 -4.69 -6.57
C ASN A 652 -11.89 -5.39 -6.79
N THR A 653 -12.49 -5.87 -5.70
CA THR A 653 -13.72 -6.67 -5.78
C THR A 653 -14.81 -6.04 -4.93
N LYS A 654 -15.97 -5.78 -5.55
CA LYS A 654 -17.19 -5.32 -4.88
C LYS A 654 -17.83 -6.49 -4.13
N MET A 655 -17.39 -6.73 -2.90
CA MET A 655 -17.79 -7.92 -2.15
C MET A 655 -17.85 -7.67 -0.64
N ARG A 656 -19.00 -8.02 -0.05
CA ARG A 656 -19.22 -8.18 1.39
C ARG A 656 -19.18 -9.69 1.69
N GLY A 657 -18.07 -10.19 2.23
CA GLY A 657 -17.95 -11.58 2.66
C GLY A 657 -18.17 -11.71 4.16
N ASP A 658 -18.99 -12.67 4.59
CA ASP A 658 -19.09 -13.02 6.00
C ASP A 658 -18.04 -14.11 6.31
N ILE A 659 -16.97 -13.74 7.00
CA ILE A 659 -16.09 -14.72 7.65
C ILE A 659 -16.80 -15.21 8.92
N LYS A 660 -17.08 -16.51 8.98
CA LYS A 660 -17.59 -17.14 10.20
C LYS A 660 -16.46 -17.25 11.23
N SER A 661 -16.59 -16.50 12.32
CA SER A 661 -15.73 -16.60 13.49
C SER A 661 -15.83 -18.00 14.12
N GLY A 662 -14.74 -18.49 14.70
CA GLY A 662 -14.71 -19.77 15.41
C GLY A 662 -14.60 -21.03 14.54
N GLU A 663 -14.62 -20.93 13.21
CA GLU A 663 -14.29 -22.07 12.35
C GLU A 663 -12.78 -22.30 12.31
N GLY A 664 -12.34 -23.56 12.41
CA GLY A 664 -10.94 -23.95 12.25
C GLY A 664 -10.43 -23.82 10.81
N GLY A 665 -9.18 -24.21 10.61
CA GLY A 665 -8.53 -24.21 9.30
C GLY A 665 -7.57 -25.38 9.12
N PHE A 666 -6.84 -25.36 8.02
CA PHE A 666 -5.86 -26.37 7.69
C PHE A 666 -4.64 -25.73 7.02
N ILE A 667 -3.45 -26.21 7.38
CA ILE A 667 -2.22 -25.99 6.60
C ILE A 667 -2.05 -27.20 5.69
N GLY A 668 -1.88 -26.97 4.38
CA GLY A 668 -1.68 -28.03 3.39
C GLY A 668 -2.97 -28.65 2.83
N TYR A 669 -4.17 -28.16 3.17
CA TYR A 669 -5.43 -28.77 2.73
C TYR A 669 -6.59 -27.78 2.55
N ASP A 670 -7.34 -27.95 1.47
CA ASP A 670 -8.64 -27.34 1.23
C ASP A 670 -9.74 -28.43 1.25
N PRO A 671 -10.62 -28.43 2.28
CA PRO A 671 -11.70 -29.42 2.38
C PRO A 671 -12.84 -29.20 1.37
N GLY A 672 -12.98 -28.00 0.80
CA GLY A 672 -14.02 -27.68 -0.17
C GLY A 672 -13.76 -28.35 -1.52
N ALA A 673 -12.56 -28.15 -2.08
CA ALA A 673 -12.16 -28.79 -3.33
C ALA A 673 -11.42 -30.13 -3.15
N LYS A 674 -11.26 -30.59 -1.90
CA LYS A 674 -10.42 -31.76 -1.52
C LYS A 674 -9.01 -31.67 -2.11
N ARG A 675 -8.42 -30.48 -2.03
CA ARG A 675 -7.12 -30.19 -2.63
C ARG A 675 -6.05 -30.23 -1.56
N TYR A 676 -5.15 -31.20 -1.68
CA TYR A 676 -3.99 -31.33 -0.80
C TYR A 676 -2.78 -30.64 -1.42
N PHE A 677 -1.91 -30.09 -0.57
CA PHE A 677 -0.61 -29.61 -0.96
C PHE A 677 0.38 -30.77 -1.08
N THR A 678 1.21 -30.75 -2.10
CA THR A 678 2.36 -31.65 -2.24
C THR A 678 3.62 -30.82 -2.36
N GLY A 679 4.55 -30.94 -1.43
CA GLY A 679 5.76 -30.10 -1.37
C GLY A 679 6.12 -29.72 0.07
N GLU A 680 6.93 -28.69 0.22
CA GLU A 680 7.39 -28.18 1.51
C GLU A 680 6.79 -26.79 1.78
N ILE A 681 6.35 -26.54 3.02
CA ILE A 681 5.91 -25.22 3.50
C ILE A 681 6.77 -24.84 4.70
N ASP A 682 7.22 -23.60 4.71
CA ASP A 682 7.96 -23.03 5.81
C ASP A 682 7.46 -21.61 6.11
N ASN A 683 7.70 -21.15 7.35
CA ASN A 683 7.65 -19.74 7.69
C ASN A 683 6.26 -19.09 7.42
N LEU A 684 5.18 -19.85 7.66
CA LEU A 684 3.80 -19.41 7.44
C LEU A 684 3.39 -18.38 8.49
N ARG A 685 2.99 -17.19 8.04
CA ARG A 685 2.62 -16.04 8.87
C ARG A 685 1.24 -15.53 8.51
N ILE A 686 0.45 -15.19 9.52
CA ILE A 686 -0.90 -14.64 9.37
C ILE A 686 -1.00 -13.35 10.20
N TYR A 687 -1.44 -12.25 9.57
CA TYR A 687 -1.56 -10.93 10.18
C TYR A 687 -3.00 -10.43 10.17
N ASN A 688 -3.42 -9.68 11.20
CA ASN A 688 -4.71 -8.96 11.28
C ASN A 688 -4.68 -7.56 10.64
N ARG A 689 -3.77 -7.36 9.67
CA ARG A 689 -3.69 -6.13 8.89
C ARG A 689 -3.12 -6.40 7.51
N GLN A 690 -3.31 -5.45 6.62
CA GLN A 690 -2.55 -5.40 5.38
C GLN A 690 -1.09 -5.01 5.67
N LEU A 691 -0.14 -5.85 5.24
CA LEU A 691 1.26 -5.49 5.19
C LEU A 691 1.53 -4.55 4.02
N ARG A 692 2.42 -3.59 4.22
CA ARG A 692 2.92 -2.69 3.17
C ARG A 692 3.99 -3.40 2.34
N GLU A 693 4.20 -2.95 1.11
CA GLU A 693 5.17 -3.56 0.19
C GLU A 693 6.60 -3.59 0.75
N ASN A 694 7.00 -2.58 1.54
CA ASN A 694 8.31 -2.57 2.19
C ASN A 694 8.43 -3.64 3.29
N GLU A 695 7.35 -3.90 4.04
CA GLU A 695 7.30 -4.96 5.05
C GLU A 695 7.37 -6.34 4.40
N ILE A 696 6.68 -6.53 3.26
CA ILE A 696 6.74 -7.77 2.48
C ILE A 696 8.16 -7.98 1.92
N ARG A 697 8.81 -6.92 1.42
CA ARG A 697 10.22 -6.99 0.99
C ARG A 697 11.16 -7.31 2.16
N GLN A 698 10.91 -6.78 3.36
CA GLN A 698 11.69 -7.13 4.54
C GLN A 698 11.53 -8.62 4.91
N LEU A 699 10.30 -9.16 4.85
CA LEU A 699 10.06 -10.59 5.05
C LEU A 699 10.79 -11.45 4.01
N TYR A 700 10.80 -11.02 2.75
CA TYR A 700 11.52 -11.73 1.68
C TYR A 700 13.04 -11.76 1.88
N PHE A 701 13.66 -10.60 2.10
CA PHE A 701 15.12 -10.48 2.13
C PHE A 701 15.77 -11.01 3.41
N LYS A 702 15.03 -11.22 4.51
CA LYS A 702 15.61 -11.82 5.72
C LYS A 702 15.86 -13.33 5.58
N HIS A 703 15.07 -14.01 4.74
CA HIS A 703 15.13 -15.47 4.60
C HIS A 703 15.98 -15.93 3.42
N GLN A 704 16.47 -14.99 2.59
CA GLN A 704 17.59 -15.19 1.65
C GLN A 704 18.91 -15.01 2.38
#